data_AF-A0A2B4ST02-F1
#
_entry.id   AF-A0A2B4ST02-F1
#
_cell.length_a   1.000
_cell.length_b   1.000
_cell.length_c   1.000
_cell.angle_alpha   90.00
_cell.angle_beta   90.00
_cell.angle_gamma   90.00
#
_symmetry.space_group_name_H-M   'P 1'
#
loop_
_entity.id
_entity.type
_entity.pdbx_description
1 polymer ?
#
loop_
_entity_poly.entity_id
_entity_poly.type
_entity_poly.pdbx_seq_one_letter_code
_entity_poly.pdbx_strand_id
1 'polypeptide(L)'
;MNITRANKTTERARTGHQQKLTRLLRDKEKRRSKPDDNWVSNISSRSLDKTETQVLSYGLKHSVTPKRIPTEAIVSSVEAALSRQRELSEPTKDNIRSRIASTIQSTSLNDSNLTKDEQRALKRLRNDENIVILPADKGRVTVVMDKTDYHDKMDALVNDKRTYEELKRDPTPALQRKLNSKLLTLKKTNAFDTQRYYRLRCSVPQPPKLYGLPKLHKPGFPMRPIVSFCGSPTYQLSKYLTTILQPLTDKSRHKLQSTEDFINATKTVQIPDDYKLVSFDVKSLFTSIPLQLALQCTETAIRKSTEPLPLPTDDIMDLLNICLTSTYFQYNGKHYKQLHGTAMGSPVSVVIAEIVMQNIEERALSTCRQTIPLWLRYVDDTFTAMYFACLNMNVLLLICSCIVSAFALAEGNCGSRPNTRIVGGHEAAVNSWPWQVMVRYSSGFPFCGGSLIDPNWVVTATHCVTEARPSSIKVRLGAHSRVGETAGTEQDIDVAEIITHEKYHSPVTYSHDIALLRLAKPAKLGKGVGLVCLPDNNLPLPLDDLNQRKNCWITGWGRLASGGAVPSALQQIDVPLVSKQRCLRGYPGKIHDSMLCAGLDQGGIDACQGDSGGPLVCEFNGKWYLEGVTSWGYGCAAPGKYGVYAKVRYLHSWVSNKIGGVVPPKPDCKDSDAFASQCPQLAGYEGYCEYHHEWTKKYCAMSCGWC
;
A
#
# COMPACT_ATOMS: atom_id res chain seq x y z
N MET A 1 -12.39 -39.30 -12.22
CA MET A 1 -11.44 -38.54 -11.36
C MET A 1 -12.04 -38.02 -10.05
N ASN A 2 -13.30 -37.57 -9.99
CA ASN A 2 -13.90 -37.00 -8.76
C ASN A 2 -14.17 -38.03 -7.64
N ILE A 3 -14.59 -39.26 -7.97
CA ILE A 3 -14.87 -40.32 -6.99
C ILE A 3 -13.58 -40.77 -6.27
N THR A 4 -12.47 -40.89 -7.00
CA THR A 4 -11.17 -41.30 -6.45
C THR A 4 -10.61 -40.25 -5.48
N ARG A 5 -10.85 -38.96 -5.75
CA ARG A 5 -10.44 -37.83 -4.89
C ARG A 5 -11.32 -37.72 -3.65
N ALA A 6 -12.62 -37.96 -3.77
CA ALA A 6 -13.56 -38.03 -2.65
C ALA A 6 -13.23 -39.22 -1.71
N ASN A 7 -12.93 -40.40 -2.27
CA ASN A 7 -12.53 -41.58 -1.49
C ASN A 7 -11.19 -41.37 -0.78
N LYS A 8 -10.18 -40.78 -1.44
CA LYS A 8 -8.90 -40.41 -0.78
C LYS A 8 -9.08 -39.41 0.37
N THR A 9 -9.99 -38.45 0.22
CA THR A 9 -10.27 -37.45 1.26
C THR A 9 -10.99 -38.08 2.45
N THR A 10 -11.93 -38.98 2.17
CA THR A 10 -12.68 -39.74 3.19
C THR A 10 -11.75 -40.68 3.96
N GLU A 11 -10.87 -41.40 3.27
CA GLU A 11 -9.92 -42.31 3.92
C GLU A 11 -8.92 -41.53 4.79
N ARG A 12 -8.36 -40.41 4.30
CA ARG A 12 -7.50 -39.53 5.11
C ARG A 12 -8.21 -39.00 6.36
N ALA A 13 -9.46 -38.57 6.24
CA ALA A 13 -10.24 -38.11 7.39
C ALA A 13 -10.48 -39.23 8.40
N ARG A 14 -10.80 -40.44 7.92
CA ARG A 14 -11.00 -41.64 8.75
C ARG A 14 -9.72 -42.03 9.48
N THR A 15 -8.58 -42.08 8.79
CA THR A 15 -7.28 -42.39 9.40
C THR A 15 -6.90 -41.34 10.44
N GLY A 16 -7.10 -40.05 10.14
CA GLY A 16 -6.84 -38.96 11.08
C GLY A 16 -7.72 -39.03 12.32
N HIS A 17 -9.00 -39.37 12.17
CA HIS A 17 -9.92 -39.58 13.28
C HIS A 17 -9.55 -40.80 14.13
N GLN A 18 -9.15 -41.91 13.49
CA GLN A 18 -8.71 -43.12 14.18
C GLN A 18 -7.44 -42.85 15.00
N GLN A 19 -6.43 -42.18 14.41
CA GLN A 19 -5.21 -41.80 15.11
C GLN A 19 -5.48 -40.87 16.30
N LYS A 20 -6.38 -39.90 16.12
CA LYS A 20 -6.81 -39.01 17.21
C LYS A 20 -7.51 -39.78 18.31
N LEU A 21 -8.39 -40.72 17.98
CA LEU A 21 -9.08 -41.58 18.95
C LEU A 21 -8.08 -42.45 19.72
N THR A 22 -7.15 -43.12 19.05
CA THR A 22 -6.10 -43.93 19.68
C THR A 22 -5.22 -43.10 20.62
N ARG A 23 -4.87 -41.87 20.23
CA ARG A 23 -4.12 -40.94 21.09
C ARG A 23 -4.91 -40.53 22.33
N LEU A 24 -6.19 -40.18 22.16
CA LEU A 24 -7.06 -39.80 23.27
C LEU A 24 -7.31 -40.97 24.25
N LEU A 25 -7.38 -42.20 23.75
CA LEU A 25 -7.49 -43.40 24.58
C LEU A 25 -6.19 -43.68 25.35
N ARG A 26 -5.01 -43.48 24.75
CA ARG A 26 -3.70 -43.57 25.44
C ARG A 26 -3.53 -42.52 26.53
N ASP A 27 -4.00 -41.29 26.32
CA ASP A 27 -3.85 -40.21 27.30
C ASP A 27 -4.85 -40.33 28.48
N LYS A 28 -5.87 -41.19 28.39
CA LYS A 28 -6.81 -41.47 29.49
C LYS A 28 -6.14 -42.13 30.71
N GLU A 29 -5.02 -42.81 30.50
CA GLU A 29 -4.26 -43.53 31.55
C GLU A 29 -3.16 -42.68 32.21
N LYS A 30 -2.80 -41.52 31.65
CA LYS A 30 -1.81 -40.62 32.28
C LYS A 30 -2.49 -39.78 33.36
N ARG A 31 -2.15 -40.05 34.64
CA ARG A 31 -2.45 -39.12 35.75
C ARG A 31 -1.97 -37.71 35.38
N ARG A 32 -2.83 -36.72 35.62
CA ARG A 32 -2.61 -35.28 35.32
C ARG A 32 -1.21 -34.88 35.77
N SER A 33 -0.37 -34.45 34.82
CA SER A 33 0.85 -33.72 35.18
C SER A 33 0.43 -32.44 35.93
N LYS A 34 1.14 -32.14 37.03
CA LYS A 34 0.92 -30.89 37.77
C LYS A 34 1.09 -29.71 36.79
N PRO A 35 0.12 -28.79 36.69
CA PRO A 35 0.31 -27.59 35.90
C PRO A 35 1.46 -26.77 36.49
N ASP A 36 2.37 -26.35 35.63
CA ASP A 36 3.50 -25.48 35.96
C ASP A 36 2.98 -24.06 36.29
N ASP A 37 3.53 -23.38 37.28
CA ASP A 37 3.06 -22.03 37.68
C ASP A 37 3.26 -20.97 36.55
N ASN A 38 4.02 -21.32 35.51
CA ASN A 38 4.33 -20.46 34.36
C ASN A 38 3.17 -20.23 33.36
N TRP A 39 2.01 -20.86 33.52
CA TRP A 39 0.88 -20.76 32.57
C TRP A 39 -0.13 -19.65 32.90
N VAL A 40 -0.04 -19.04 34.09
CA VAL A 40 -0.93 -17.97 34.54
C VAL A 40 -0.11 -16.77 34.97
N SER A 41 -0.46 -15.58 34.47
CA SER A 41 0.14 -14.32 34.88
C SER A 41 -0.94 -13.42 35.48
N ASN A 42 -0.85 -13.17 36.77
CA ASN A 42 -1.73 -12.22 37.45
C ASN A 42 -1.04 -10.86 37.51
N ILE A 43 -1.54 -9.90 36.73
CA ILE A 43 -1.11 -8.50 36.72
C ILE A 43 -2.19 -7.58 37.31
N SER A 44 -3.24 -8.14 37.89
CA SER A 44 -4.30 -7.40 38.57
C SER A 44 -3.95 -7.11 40.03
N SER A 45 -4.64 -6.13 40.61
CA SER A 45 -4.61 -5.81 42.04
C SER A 45 -5.18 -6.92 42.93
N ARG A 46 -5.99 -7.82 42.37
CA ARG A 46 -6.64 -8.94 43.07
C ARG A 46 -5.70 -10.15 43.19
N SER A 47 -5.51 -10.66 44.40
CA SER A 47 -4.80 -11.94 44.60
C SER A 47 -5.64 -13.13 44.13
N LEU A 48 -5.01 -14.09 43.44
CA LEU A 48 -5.65 -15.36 43.06
C LEU A 48 -5.38 -16.42 44.14
N ASP A 49 -6.40 -17.21 44.47
CA ASP A 49 -6.20 -18.39 45.31
C ASP A 49 -5.57 -19.56 44.50
N LYS A 50 -5.07 -20.59 45.19
CA LYS A 50 -4.39 -21.73 44.54
C LYS A 50 -5.29 -22.48 43.55
N THR A 51 -6.59 -22.59 43.86
CA THR A 51 -7.56 -23.30 43.01
C THR A 51 -7.90 -22.46 41.77
N GLU A 52 -7.98 -21.15 41.91
CA GLU A 52 -8.17 -20.20 40.80
C GLU A 52 -6.98 -20.25 39.83
N THR A 53 -5.74 -20.17 40.35
CA THR A 53 -4.53 -20.31 39.53
C THR A 53 -4.49 -21.67 38.81
N GLN A 54 -4.80 -22.76 39.53
CA GLN A 54 -4.83 -24.10 38.94
C GLN A 54 -5.86 -24.20 37.80
N VAL A 55 -7.08 -23.69 37.99
CA VAL A 55 -8.11 -23.68 36.94
C VAL A 55 -7.67 -22.88 35.72
N LEU A 56 -7.07 -21.71 35.93
CA LEU A 56 -6.63 -20.83 34.84
C LEU A 56 -5.45 -21.42 34.06
N SER A 57 -4.64 -22.25 34.71
CA SER A 57 -3.51 -22.95 34.10
C SER A 57 -3.93 -23.97 33.03
N TYR A 58 -5.17 -24.45 33.06
CA TYR A 58 -5.72 -25.30 31.99
C TYR A 58 -5.85 -24.56 30.66
N GLY A 59 -5.87 -23.23 30.72
CA GLY A 59 -5.93 -22.34 29.56
C GLY A 59 -7.34 -22.13 29.02
N LEU A 60 -7.51 -21.05 28.27
CA LEU A 60 -8.83 -20.62 27.75
C LEU A 60 -9.46 -21.55 26.70
N LYS A 61 -8.69 -22.50 26.17
CA LYS A 61 -9.17 -23.51 25.21
C LYS A 61 -9.50 -24.86 25.88
N HIS A 62 -9.43 -24.94 27.20
CA HIS A 62 -9.79 -26.15 27.92
C HIS A 62 -11.29 -26.42 27.77
N SER A 63 -11.63 -27.57 27.16
CA SER A 63 -13.02 -28.00 27.01
C SER A 63 -13.53 -28.53 28.34
N VAL A 64 -14.50 -27.85 28.95
CA VAL A 64 -15.20 -28.33 30.16
C VAL A 64 -16.29 -29.31 29.76
N THR A 65 -16.48 -30.40 30.52
CA THR A 65 -17.58 -31.34 30.31
C THR A 65 -18.92 -30.58 30.37
N PRO A 66 -19.76 -30.62 29.32
CA PRO A 66 -21.02 -29.91 29.32
C PRO A 66 -22.01 -30.53 30.30
N LYS A 67 -22.88 -29.71 30.92
CA LYS A 67 -23.91 -30.18 31.86
C LYS A 67 -25.00 -31.03 31.21
N ARG A 68 -25.22 -30.84 29.91
CA ARG A 68 -26.18 -31.57 29.09
C ARG A 68 -25.60 -31.76 27.69
N ILE A 69 -25.99 -32.84 27.02
CA ILE A 69 -25.64 -33.02 25.61
C ILE A 69 -26.28 -31.84 24.84
N PRO A 70 -25.52 -31.08 24.03
CA PRO A 70 -26.02 -29.90 23.35
C PRO A 70 -26.82 -30.29 22.10
N THR A 71 -27.93 -31.02 22.30
CA THR A 71 -28.75 -31.61 21.24
C THR A 71 -29.19 -30.57 20.22
N GLU A 72 -29.70 -29.42 20.66
CA GLU A 72 -30.13 -28.33 19.78
C GLU A 72 -29.00 -27.83 18.86
N ALA A 73 -27.79 -27.66 19.39
CA ALA A 73 -26.64 -27.21 18.63
C ALA A 73 -26.16 -28.26 17.62
N ILE A 74 -26.18 -29.54 18.02
CA ILE A 74 -25.82 -30.65 17.14
C ILE A 74 -26.85 -30.77 16.01
N VAL A 75 -28.14 -30.84 16.34
CA VAL A 75 -29.23 -30.96 15.37
C VAL A 75 -29.25 -29.78 14.40
N SER A 76 -29.19 -28.54 14.90
CA SER A 76 -29.16 -27.35 14.03
C SER A 76 -27.93 -27.32 13.12
N SER A 77 -26.75 -27.73 13.61
CA SER A 77 -25.53 -27.82 12.79
C SER A 77 -25.64 -28.89 11.71
N VAL A 78 -26.26 -30.03 12.04
CA VAL A 78 -26.50 -31.14 11.12
C VAL A 78 -27.50 -30.72 10.05
N GLU A 79 -28.64 -30.12 10.42
CA GLU A 79 -29.62 -29.64 9.44
C GLU A 79 -29.05 -28.51 8.57
N ALA A 80 -28.25 -27.62 9.15
CA ALA A 80 -27.53 -26.61 8.38
C ALA A 80 -26.53 -27.24 7.39
N ALA A 81 -25.94 -28.39 7.69
CA ALA A 81 -25.09 -29.12 6.78
C ALA A 81 -25.91 -29.85 5.70
N LEU A 82 -26.96 -30.58 6.08
CA LEU A 82 -27.83 -31.34 5.17
C LEU A 82 -28.56 -30.42 4.17
N SER A 83 -29.08 -29.28 4.63
CA SER A 83 -29.72 -28.27 3.76
C SER A 83 -28.78 -27.66 2.72
N ARG A 84 -27.46 -27.68 2.97
CA ARG A 84 -26.43 -27.22 2.02
C ARG A 84 -26.02 -28.29 1.00
N GLN A 85 -26.40 -29.56 1.23
CA GLN A 85 -26.06 -30.70 0.37
C GLN A 85 -27.26 -31.06 -0.50
N ARG A 86 -27.44 -30.31 -1.61
CA ARG A 86 -28.55 -30.49 -2.54
C ARG A 86 -28.45 -31.78 -3.38
N GLU A 87 -27.26 -32.35 -3.49
CA GLU A 87 -26.98 -33.56 -4.27
C GLU A 87 -27.34 -34.85 -3.51
N LEU A 88 -27.54 -34.78 -2.19
CA LEU A 88 -27.98 -35.92 -1.40
C LEU A 88 -29.49 -36.15 -1.58
N SER A 89 -29.88 -37.40 -1.82
CA SER A 89 -31.29 -37.80 -1.84
C SER A 89 -31.92 -37.63 -0.44
N GLU A 90 -33.20 -37.25 -0.38
CA GLU A 90 -33.92 -37.12 0.89
C GLU A 90 -33.87 -38.40 1.76
N PRO A 91 -34.00 -39.63 1.21
CA PRO A 91 -33.83 -40.85 1.99
C PRO A 91 -32.46 -40.97 2.68
N THR A 92 -31.40 -40.48 2.03
CA THR A 92 -30.05 -40.47 2.62
C THR A 92 -29.96 -39.45 3.74
N LYS A 93 -30.55 -38.26 3.56
CA LYS A 93 -30.61 -37.24 4.61
C LYS A 93 -31.39 -37.73 5.82
N ASP A 94 -32.51 -38.43 5.61
CA ASP A 94 -33.31 -39.02 6.68
C ASP A 94 -32.58 -40.15 7.42
N ASN A 95 -31.81 -40.98 6.71
CA ASN A 95 -30.96 -41.97 7.35
C ASN A 95 -29.92 -41.31 8.28
N ILE A 96 -29.28 -40.23 7.80
CA ILE A 96 -28.31 -39.47 8.60
C ILE A 96 -29.00 -38.87 9.84
N ARG A 97 -30.18 -38.26 9.68
CA ARG A 97 -30.98 -37.73 10.80
C ARG A 97 -31.27 -38.81 11.84
N SER A 98 -31.77 -39.95 11.40
CA SER A 98 -32.12 -41.09 12.26
C SER A 98 -30.92 -41.63 13.03
N ARG A 99 -29.77 -41.85 12.36
CA ARG A 99 -28.54 -42.30 13.01
C ARG A 99 -28.02 -41.31 14.05
N ILE A 100 -28.06 -40.02 13.74
CA ILE A 100 -27.61 -38.97 14.67
C ILE A 100 -28.55 -38.88 15.87
N ALA A 101 -29.87 -38.92 15.64
CA ALA A 101 -30.86 -38.94 16.72
C ALA A 101 -30.66 -40.14 17.66
N SER A 102 -30.50 -41.34 17.10
CA SER A 102 -30.22 -42.57 17.87
C SER A 102 -28.90 -42.48 18.65
N THR A 103 -27.85 -41.91 18.04
CA THR A 103 -26.56 -41.71 18.71
C THR A 103 -26.69 -40.72 19.88
N ILE A 104 -27.39 -39.60 19.68
CA ILE A 104 -27.61 -38.60 20.75
C ILE A 104 -28.42 -39.21 21.90
N GLN A 105 -29.46 -40.00 21.59
CA GLN A 105 -30.30 -40.66 22.59
C GLN A 105 -29.55 -41.73 23.40
N SER A 106 -28.62 -42.45 22.78
CA SER A 106 -27.83 -43.50 23.43
C SER A 106 -26.57 -42.99 24.14
N THR A 107 -26.20 -41.73 23.95
CA THR A 107 -25.00 -41.15 24.56
C THR A 107 -25.28 -40.74 26.01
N SER A 108 -24.41 -41.15 26.94
CA SER A 108 -24.38 -40.63 28.31
C SER A 108 -23.29 -39.57 28.47
N LEU A 109 -23.48 -38.65 29.41
CA LEU A 109 -22.43 -37.69 29.78
C LEU A 109 -21.36 -38.39 30.60
N ASN A 110 -20.10 -38.11 30.29
CA ASN A 110 -18.99 -38.50 31.14
C ASN A 110 -18.98 -37.67 32.43
N ASP A 111 -18.25 -38.15 33.44
CA ASP A 111 -17.99 -37.40 34.67
C ASP A 111 -17.39 -36.01 34.37
N SER A 112 -17.70 -35.07 35.26
CA SER A 112 -17.13 -33.72 35.18
C SER A 112 -15.61 -33.81 35.17
N ASN A 113 -14.99 -33.20 34.17
CA ASN A 113 -13.53 -33.08 34.13
C ASN A 113 -12.99 -31.98 35.07
N LEU A 114 -13.84 -31.36 35.88
CA LEU A 114 -13.48 -30.41 36.93
C LEU A 114 -14.02 -30.88 38.29
N THR A 115 -13.23 -30.67 39.33
CA THR A 115 -13.63 -30.86 40.74
C THR A 115 -14.66 -29.80 41.16
N LYS A 116 -15.38 -30.04 42.26
CA LYS A 116 -16.35 -29.07 42.81
C LYS A 116 -15.69 -27.75 43.22
N ASP A 117 -14.44 -27.79 43.66
CA ASP A 117 -13.69 -26.60 44.06
C ASP A 117 -13.28 -25.77 42.84
N GLU A 118 -12.80 -26.41 41.79
CA GLU A 118 -12.48 -25.77 40.50
C GLU A 118 -13.72 -25.13 39.86
N GLN A 119 -14.88 -25.79 39.93
CA GLN A 119 -16.15 -25.22 39.47
C GLN A 119 -16.57 -23.98 40.28
N ARG A 120 -16.37 -24.00 41.60
CA ARG A 120 -16.63 -22.85 42.48
C ARG A 120 -15.68 -21.70 42.17
N ALA A 121 -14.39 -21.99 41.97
CA ALA A 121 -13.38 -21.01 41.58
C ALA A 121 -13.72 -20.35 40.23
N LEU A 122 -14.08 -21.12 39.20
CA LEU A 122 -14.56 -20.58 37.93
C LEU A 122 -15.77 -19.65 38.08
N LYS A 123 -16.71 -20.01 38.97
CA LYS A 123 -17.88 -19.18 39.23
C LYS A 123 -17.50 -17.87 39.93
N ARG A 124 -16.55 -17.89 40.87
CA ARG A 124 -16.01 -16.68 41.51
C ARG A 124 -15.33 -15.78 40.48
N LEU A 125 -14.41 -16.32 39.69
CA LEU A 125 -13.69 -15.58 38.65
C LEU A 125 -14.62 -14.97 37.59
N ARG A 126 -15.67 -15.70 37.18
CA ARG A 126 -16.65 -15.21 36.21
C ARG A 126 -17.52 -14.06 36.74
N ASN A 127 -17.82 -14.10 38.04
CA ASN A 127 -18.71 -13.14 38.68
C ASN A 127 -17.96 -11.90 39.19
N ASP A 128 -16.63 -11.89 39.11
CA ASP A 128 -15.82 -10.75 39.51
C ASP A 128 -15.86 -9.68 38.41
N GLU A 129 -16.43 -8.52 38.74
CA GLU A 129 -16.60 -7.42 37.79
C GLU A 129 -15.37 -6.52 37.66
N ASN A 130 -14.37 -6.69 38.53
CA ASN A 130 -13.18 -5.83 38.59
C ASN A 130 -12.02 -6.36 37.76
N ILE A 131 -12.08 -7.62 37.32
CA ILE A 131 -11.02 -8.26 36.54
C ILE A 131 -11.46 -8.58 35.12
N VAL A 132 -10.48 -8.71 34.24
CA VAL A 132 -10.63 -9.30 32.91
C VAL A 132 -9.65 -10.45 32.76
N ILE A 133 -10.13 -11.55 32.19
CA ILE A 133 -9.33 -12.76 31.95
C ILE A 133 -9.21 -12.98 30.45
N LEU A 134 -8.00 -12.92 29.94
CA LEU A 134 -7.71 -12.93 28.50
C LEU A 134 -6.37 -13.62 28.19
N PRO A 135 -6.13 -14.08 26.95
CA PRO A 135 -4.85 -14.68 26.62
C PRO A 135 -3.78 -13.59 26.48
N ALA A 136 -2.53 -13.95 26.76
CA ALA A 136 -1.39 -13.09 26.43
C ALA A 136 -1.21 -12.97 24.90
N ASP A 137 -0.57 -11.87 24.47
CA ASP A 137 -0.22 -11.65 23.06
C ASP A 137 0.75 -12.72 22.51
N LYS A 138 1.71 -13.13 23.34
CA LYS A 138 2.71 -14.16 23.03
C LYS A 138 2.78 -15.15 24.19
N GLY A 139 3.00 -16.42 23.86
CA GLY A 139 2.93 -17.52 24.82
C GLY A 139 1.48 -17.91 25.12
N ARG A 140 1.22 -19.18 25.41
CA ARG A 140 -0.14 -19.66 25.73
C ARG A 140 -0.48 -19.41 27.20
N VAL A 141 -0.25 -18.19 27.67
CA VAL A 141 -0.42 -17.79 29.08
C VAL A 141 -1.80 -17.15 29.27
N THR A 142 -2.48 -17.53 30.35
CA THR A 142 -3.73 -16.88 30.78
C THR A 142 -3.39 -15.67 31.64
N VAL A 143 -3.91 -14.50 31.29
CA VAL A 143 -3.65 -13.23 32.00
C VAL A 143 -4.89 -12.80 32.76
N VAL A 144 -4.70 -12.44 34.03
CA VAL A 144 -5.69 -11.77 34.87
C VAL A 144 -5.23 -10.33 35.06
N MET A 145 -6.09 -9.37 34.72
CA MET A 145 -5.77 -7.95 34.68
C MET A 145 -6.94 -7.15 35.27
N ASP A 146 -6.67 -6.00 35.89
CA ASP A 146 -7.73 -5.10 36.33
C ASP A 146 -8.51 -4.58 35.12
N LYS A 147 -9.84 -4.59 35.22
CA LYS A 147 -10.74 -4.19 34.13
C LYS A 147 -10.61 -2.70 33.81
N THR A 148 -10.34 -1.87 34.81
CA THR A 148 -10.06 -0.43 34.64
C THR A 148 -8.79 -0.22 33.81
N ASP A 149 -7.66 -0.81 34.21
CA ASP A 149 -6.40 -0.73 33.46
C ASP A 149 -6.54 -1.25 32.03
N TYR A 150 -7.34 -2.31 31.82
CA TYR A 150 -7.66 -2.81 30.49
C TYR A 150 -8.39 -1.76 29.65
N HIS A 151 -9.44 -1.14 30.19
CA HIS A 151 -10.20 -0.12 29.49
C HIS A 151 -9.37 1.14 29.25
N ASP A 152 -8.62 1.63 30.23
CA ASP A 152 -7.77 2.82 30.09
C ASP A 152 -6.74 2.64 28.96
N LYS A 153 -6.09 1.48 28.89
CA LYS A 153 -5.14 1.15 27.82
C LYS A 153 -5.81 1.01 26.46
N MET A 154 -7.02 0.44 26.40
CA MET A 154 -7.78 0.30 25.16
C MET A 154 -8.35 1.63 24.67
N ASP A 155 -8.84 2.48 25.58
CA ASP A 155 -9.32 3.83 25.32
C ASP A 155 -8.17 4.71 24.81
N ALA A 156 -6.98 4.61 25.41
CA ALA A 156 -5.77 5.28 24.91
C ALA A 156 -5.45 4.89 23.45
N LEU A 157 -5.69 3.64 23.05
CA LEU A 157 -5.49 3.18 21.67
C LEU A 157 -6.55 3.76 20.72
N VAL A 158 -7.85 3.66 21.05
CA VAL A 158 -8.92 4.12 20.13
C VAL A 158 -9.06 5.64 20.07
N ASN A 159 -8.57 6.36 21.08
CA ASN A 159 -8.60 7.82 21.11
C ASN A 159 -7.46 8.48 20.33
N ASP A 160 -6.48 7.71 19.83
CA ASP A 160 -5.47 8.24 18.92
C ASP A 160 -6.08 8.66 17.58
N LYS A 161 -6.32 9.98 17.44
CA LYS A 161 -6.92 10.60 16.25
C LYS A 161 -6.06 10.51 14.99
N ARG A 162 -4.78 10.12 15.10
CA ARG A 162 -3.93 9.83 13.94
C ARG A 162 -4.21 8.45 13.36
N THR A 163 -4.71 7.51 14.17
CA THR A 163 -4.92 6.11 13.77
C THR A 163 -6.39 5.80 13.55
N TYR A 164 -7.28 6.34 14.39
CA TYR A 164 -8.71 6.03 14.40
C TYR A 164 -9.61 7.26 14.41
N GLU A 165 -10.76 7.13 13.74
CA GLU A 165 -11.84 8.12 13.73
C GLU A 165 -13.12 7.50 14.30
N GLU A 166 -13.78 8.18 15.24
CA GLU A 166 -15.08 7.76 15.77
C GLU A 166 -16.19 8.07 14.75
N LEU A 167 -17.00 7.07 14.42
CA LEU A 167 -18.09 7.17 13.45
C LEU A 167 -19.41 7.49 14.15
N LYS A 168 -20.18 8.42 13.57
CA LYS A 168 -21.51 8.82 14.07
C LYS A 168 -22.59 7.74 13.91
N ARG A 169 -22.40 6.79 12.98
CA ARG A 169 -23.39 5.76 12.62
C ARG A 169 -22.70 4.44 12.33
N ASP A 170 -23.40 3.35 12.59
CA ASP A 170 -22.97 2.00 12.24
C ASP A 170 -22.97 1.81 10.69
N PRO A 171 -21.81 1.57 10.05
CA PRO A 171 -21.74 1.34 8.61
C PRO A 171 -22.10 -0.11 8.20
N THR A 172 -22.30 -1.03 9.16
CA THR A 172 -22.55 -2.45 8.90
C THR A 172 -23.71 -2.71 7.92
N PRO A 173 -24.91 -2.10 8.07
CA PRO A 173 -26.02 -2.35 7.15
C PRO A 173 -25.77 -1.83 5.72
N ALA A 174 -25.03 -0.72 5.58
CA ALA A 174 -24.66 -0.18 4.27
C ALA A 174 -23.68 -1.11 3.56
N LEU A 175 -22.66 -1.61 4.28
CA LEU A 175 -21.70 -2.57 3.75
C LEU A 175 -22.38 -3.89 3.36
N GLN A 176 -23.30 -4.40 4.17
CA GLN A 176 -24.07 -5.61 3.86
C GLN A 176 -24.84 -5.47 2.54
N ARG A 177 -25.56 -4.35 2.36
CA ARG A 177 -26.30 -4.07 1.10
C ARG A 177 -25.38 -4.02 -0.10
N LYS A 178 -24.25 -3.30 0.02
CA LYS A 178 -23.23 -3.18 -1.04
C LYS A 178 -22.68 -4.55 -1.43
N LEU A 179 -22.27 -5.36 -0.44
CA LEU A 179 -21.74 -6.71 -0.66
C LEU A 179 -22.78 -7.61 -1.33
N ASN A 180 -23.97 -7.73 -0.74
CA ASN A 180 -25.00 -8.64 -1.26
C ASN A 180 -25.45 -8.25 -2.67
N SER A 181 -25.46 -6.96 -3.01
CA SER A 181 -25.75 -6.48 -4.38
C SER A 181 -24.67 -6.92 -5.39
N LYS A 182 -23.38 -6.77 -5.06
CA LYS A 182 -22.29 -7.26 -5.92
C LYS A 182 -22.34 -8.78 -6.07
N LEU A 183 -22.54 -9.52 -4.97
CA LEU A 183 -22.67 -10.98 -5.01
C LEU A 183 -23.87 -11.45 -5.85
N LEU A 184 -24.99 -10.72 -5.80
CA LEU A 184 -26.16 -11.01 -6.62
C LEU A 184 -25.89 -10.77 -8.11
N THR A 185 -25.14 -9.72 -8.43
CA THR A 185 -24.70 -9.43 -9.80
C THR A 185 -23.84 -10.58 -10.35
N LEU A 186 -22.86 -11.04 -9.57
CA LEU A 186 -22.01 -12.19 -9.93
C LEU A 186 -22.79 -13.50 -10.09
N LYS A 187 -23.88 -13.67 -9.34
CA LYS A 187 -24.80 -14.79 -9.55
C LYS A 187 -25.55 -14.65 -10.88
N LYS A 188 -26.03 -13.46 -11.21
CA LYS A 188 -26.76 -13.19 -12.47
C LYS A 188 -25.89 -13.37 -13.71
N THR A 189 -24.60 -13.04 -13.62
CA THR A 189 -23.62 -13.24 -14.71
C THR A 189 -23.06 -14.66 -14.77
N ASN A 190 -23.60 -15.60 -13.97
CA ASN A 190 -23.11 -16.98 -13.84
C ASN A 190 -21.64 -17.14 -13.37
N ALA A 191 -21.01 -16.07 -12.89
CA ALA A 191 -19.67 -16.15 -12.27
C ALA A 191 -19.72 -16.90 -10.93
N PHE A 192 -20.84 -16.82 -10.21
CA PHE A 192 -21.12 -17.61 -9.01
C PHE A 192 -22.29 -18.57 -9.19
N ASP A 193 -22.03 -19.84 -8.86
CA ASP A 193 -23.09 -20.82 -8.66
C ASP A 193 -23.99 -20.44 -7.46
N THR A 194 -25.18 -21.03 -7.43
CA THR A 194 -26.17 -20.73 -6.39
C THR A 194 -25.67 -21.07 -4.99
N GLN A 195 -24.89 -22.15 -4.83
CA GLN A 195 -24.38 -22.57 -3.53
C GLN A 195 -23.35 -21.57 -2.98
N ARG A 196 -22.46 -21.09 -3.84
CA ARG A 196 -21.42 -20.09 -3.53
C ARG A 196 -22.04 -18.76 -3.17
N TYR A 197 -23.04 -18.29 -3.93
CA TYR A 197 -23.78 -17.08 -3.58
C TYR A 197 -24.36 -17.14 -2.15
N TYR A 198 -25.07 -18.23 -1.81
CA TYR A 198 -25.67 -18.39 -0.48
C TYR A 198 -24.63 -18.55 0.64
N ARG A 199 -23.43 -19.06 0.32
CA ARG A 199 -22.33 -19.19 1.28
C ARG A 199 -21.63 -17.86 1.57
N LEU A 200 -21.51 -16.99 0.56
CA LEU A 200 -20.79 -15.71 0.68
C LEU A 200 -21.70 -14.56 1.13
N ARG A 201 -23.01 -14.62 0.84
CA ARG A 201 -23.94 -13.58 1.26
C ARG A 201 -24.03 -13.50 2.79
N CYS A 202 -24.17 -12.29 3.30
CA CYS A 202 -24.41 -12.06 4.73
C CYS A 202 -25.89 -11.76 4.96
N SER A 203 -26.58 -12.57 5.75
CA SER A 203 -28.00 -12.36 6.11
C SER A 203 -28.18 -11.57 7.41
N VAL A 204 -27.39 -11.89 8.43
CA VAL A 204 -27.44 -11.24 9.74
C VAL A 204 -26.05 -10.69 10.03
N PRO A 205 -25.81 -9.39 9.79
CA PRO A 205 -24.48 -8.83 9.96
C PRO A 205 -24.24 -8.40 11.40
N GLN A 206 -23.01 -8.59 11.89
CA GLN A 206 -22.53 -7.98 13.13
C GLN A 206 -21.33 -7.07 12.83
N PRO A 207 -21.18 -5.92 13.49
CA PRO A 207 -19.98 -5.12 13.32
C PRO A 207 -18.74 -5.91 13.80
N PRO A 208 -17.58 -5.78 13.13
CA PRO A 208 -16.33 -6.30 13.66
C PRO A 208 -16.07 -5.75 15.07
N LYS A 209 -15.49 -6.54 15.98
CA LYS A 209 -15.29 -6.13 17.38
C LYS A 209 -13.83 -6.02 17.74
N LEU A 210 -13.44 -4.90 18.34
CA LEU A 210 -12.09 -4.68 18.86
C LEU A 210 -11.95 -5.22 20.29
N TYR A 211 -10.83 -5.89 20.55
CA TYR A 211 -10.35 -6.22 21.90
C TYR A 211 -8.82 -6.22 21.92
N GLY A 212 -8.21 -6.01 23.08
CA GLY A 212 -6.76 -6.03 23.25
C GLY A 212 -6.23 -7.35 23.82
N LEU A 213 -4.99 -7.71 23.49
CA LEU A 213 -4.19 -8.75 24.16
C LEU A 213 -2.93 -8.14 24.81
N PRO A 214 -2.60 -8.43 26.08
CA PRO A 214 -1.48 -7.82 26.78
C PRO A 214 -0.14 -8.38 26.31
N LYS A 215 0.81 -7.48 26.03
CA LYS A 215 2.19 -7.83 25.67
C LYS A 215 3.04 -7.97 26.92
N LEU A 216 2.96 -9.13 27.59
CA LEU A 216 3.68 -9.41 28.85
C LEU A 216 5.21 -9.24 28.76
N HIS A 217 5.79 -9.39 27.56
CA HIS A 217 7.22 -9.24 27.31
C HIS A 217 7.67 -7.77 27.14
N LYS A 218 6.78 -6.79 27.30
CA LYS A 218 7.08 -5.36 27.18
C LYS A 218 6.77 -4.64 28.49
N PRO A 219 7.59 -3.63 28.87
CA PRO A 219 7.34 -2.84 30.08
C PRO A 219 5.99 -2.15 30.01
N GLY A 220 5.25 -2.13 31.13
CA GLY A 220 3.91 -1.55 31.22
C GLY A 220 2.80 -2.36 30.54
N PHE A 221 3.11 -3.55 29.99
CA PHE A 221 2.16 -4.48 29.38
C PHE A 221 1.19 -3.81 28.38
N PRO A 222 1.70 -3.13 27.34
CA PRO A 222 0.85 -2.48 26.34
C PRO A 222 -0.03 -3.50 25.61
N MET A 223 -1.20 -3.04 25.15
CA MET A 223 -2.17 -3.90 24.47
C MET A 223 -1.85 -4.06 22.97
N ARG A 224 -1.96 -5.27 22.43
CA ARG A 224 -2.08 -5.51 20.99
C ARG A 224 -3.57 -5.42 20.63
N PRO A 225 -3.98 -4.47 19.77
CA PRO A 225 -5.36 -4.42 19.32
C PRO A 225 -5.64 -5.56 18.34
N ILE A 226 -6.77 -6.25 18.52
CA ILE A 226 -7.27 -7.33 17.67
C ILE A 226 -8.70 -7.01 17.27
N VAL A 227 -8.98 -7.00 15.97
CA VAL A 227 -10.33 -6.82 15.44
C VAL A 227 -10.87 -8.18 14.95
N SER A 228 -11.90 -8.68 15.61
CA SER A 228 -12.60 -9.90 15.19
C SER A 228 -13.62 -9.59 14.11
N PHE A 229 -13.40 -10.15 12.93
CA PHE A 229 -14.36 -10.07 11.81
C PHE A 229 -15.44 -11.15 11.88
N CYS A 230 -15.43 -12.05 12.86
CA CYS A 230 -16.42 -13.12 12.97
C CYS A 230 -17.86 -12.55 12.98
N GLY A 231 -18.69 -12.97 12.03
CA GLY A 231 -20.07 -12.48 11.87
C GLY A 231 -20.21 -11.19 11.07
N SER A 232 -19.11 -10.54 10.68
CA SER A 232 -19.14 -9.34 9.83
C SER A 232 -19.55 -9.63 8.39
N PRO A 233 -20.09 -8.63 7.67
CA PRO A 233 -20.50 -8.80 6.28
C PRO A 233 -19.42 -9.43 5.39
N THR A 234 -18.17 -9.00 5.52
CA THR A 234 -17.05 -9.40 4.66
C THR A 234 -16.32 -10.66 5.14
N TYR A 235 -16.70 -11.28 6.25
CA TYR A 235 -15.95 -12.40 6.83
C TYR A 235 -15.90 -13.65 5.92
N GLN A 236 -17.03 -14.07 5.37
CA GLN A 236 -17.05 -15.24 4.49
C GLN A 236 -16.38 -14.94 3.14
N LEU A 237 -16.57 -13.72 2.63
CA LEU A 237 -15.92 -13.27 1.41
C LEU A 237 -14.40 -13.21 1.56
N SER A 238 -13.89 -12.60 2.62
CA SER A 238 -12.45 -12.49 2.87
C SER A 238 -11.78 -13.86 3.01
N LYS A 239 -12.42 -14.83 3.67
CA LYS A 239 -11.93 -16.22 3.70
C LYS A 239 -11.90 -16.87 2.32
N TYR A 240 -12.93 -16.64 1.51
CA TYR A 240 -12.97 -17.12 0.13
C TYR A 240 -11.87 -16.50 -0.72
N LEU A 241 -11.70 -15.18 -0.67
CA LEU A 241 -10.62 -14.47 -1.35
C LEU A 241 -9.23 -14.95 -0.90
N THR A 242 -9.05 -15.18 0.40
CA THR A 242 -7.82 -15.77 0.94
C THR A 242 -7.53 -17.12 0.28
N THR A 243 -8.55 -17.97 0.16
CA THR A 243 -8.40 -19.32 -0.43
C THR A 243 -7.98 -19.28 -1.90
N ILE A 244 -8.51 -18.34 -2.69
CA ILE A 244 -8.22 -18.25 -4.12
C ILE A 244 -6.91 -17.50 -4.42
N LEU A 245 -6.50 -16.58 -3.54
CA LEU A 245 -5.28 -15.77 -3.71
C LEU A 245 -4.05 -16.44 -3.07
N GLN A 246 -4.22 -17.33 -2.09
CA GLN A 246 -3.11 -18.01 -1.40
C GLN A 246 -2.09 -18.65 -2.37
N PRO A 247 -2.51 -19.39 -3.43
CA PRO A 247 -1.58 -20.03 -4.35
C PRO A 247 -0.62 -19.06 -5.07
N LEU A 248 -1.00 -17.78 -5.20
CA LEU A 248 -0.15 -16.75 -5.81
C LEU A 248 1.12 -16.48 -5.00
N THR A 249 1.12 -16.81 -3.70
CA THR A 249 2.23 -16.52 -2.79
C THR A 249 3.07 -17.74 -2.42
N ASP A 250 2.60 -18.95 -2.74
CA ASP A 250 3.16 -20.19 -2.19
C ASP A 250 4.45 -20.63 -2.89
N LYS A 251 4.73 -20.12 -4.09
CA LYS A 251 5.91 -20.44 -4.90
C LYS A 251 7.09 -19.48 -4.70
N SER A 252 7.00 -18.50 -3.80
CA SER A 252 8.09 -17.54 -3.60
C SER A 252 9.33 -18.22 -3.03
N ARG A 253 10.48 -17.99 -3.67
CA ARG A 253 11.79 -18.52 -3.27
C ARG A 253 12.28 -18.00 -1.91
N HIS A 254 11.69 -16.92 -1.41
CA HIS A 254 12.10 -16.25 -0.17
C HIS A 254 11.18 -16.58 1.01
N LYS A 255 10.01 -17.16 0.75
CA LYS A 255 9.00 -17.44 1.77
C LYS A 255 9.33 -18.74 2.51
N LEU A 256 9.38 -18.66 3.83
CA LEU A 256 9.44 -19.80 4.73
C LEU A 256 8.02 -20.24 5.10
N GLN A 257 7.73 -21.54 5.01
CA GLN A 257 6.43 -22.10 5.42
C GLN A 257 6.54 -22.79 6.78
N SER A 258 7.73 -23.27 7.13
CA SER A 258 7.99 -23.99 8.38
C SER A 258 9.38 -23.71 8.96
N THR A 259 9.55 -24.05 10.24
CA THR A 259 10.87 -24.06 10.89
C THR A 259 11.81 -25.06 10.23
N GLU A 260 11.29 -26.14 9.66
CA GLU A 260 12.09 -27.11 8.93
C GLU A 260 12.68 -26.50 7.65
N ASP A 261 11.89 -25.70 6.92
CA ASP A 261 12.38 -24.95 5.74
C ASP A 261 13.52 -24.01 6.12
N PHE A 262 13.40 -23.34 7.26
CA PHE A 262 14.44 -22.45 7.77
C PHE A 262 15.74 -23.19 8.08
N ILE A 263 15.64 -24.33 8.79
CA ILE A 263 16.80 -25.16 9.12
C ILE A 263 17.45 -25.70 7.83
N ASN A 264 16.65 -26.13 6.86
CA ASN A 264 17.18 -26.66 5.60
C ASN A 264 17.83 -25.56 4.75
N ALA A 265 17.24 -24.37 4.69
CA ALA A 265 17.78 -23.23 3.95
C ALA A 265 19.08 -22.68 4.57
N THR A 266 19.26 -22.81 5.89
CA THR A 266 20.46 -22.31 6.59
C THR A 266 21.61 -23.33 6.59
N LYS A 267 21.33 -24.63 6.51
CA LYS A 267 22.36 -25.68 6.48
C LYS A 267 23.29 -25.62 5.27
N THR A 268 22.79 -25.18 4.12
CA THR A 268 23.50 -25.24 2.85
C THR A 268 24.22 -23.94 2.48
N VAL A 269 23.96 -22.87 3.22
CA VAL A 269 24.44 -21.53 2.87
C VAL A 269 25.71 -21.21 3.65
N GLN A 270 26.81 -21.02 2.93
CA GLN A 270 28.03 -20.44 3.50
C GLN A 270 27.95 -18.92 3.44
N ILE A 271 28.06 -18.29 4.60
CA ILE A 271 28.04 -16.84 4.74
C ILE A 271 29.49 -16.36 4.80
N PRO A 272 29.91 -15.45 3.91
CA PRO A 272 31.26 -14.88 3.95
C PRO A 272 31.55 -14.16 5.28
N ASP A 273 32.82 -14.18 5.73
CA ASP A 273 33.25 -13.62 7.04
C ASP A 273 33.00 -12.11 7.17
N ASP A 274 32.92 -11.41 6.04
CA ASP A 274 32.61 -10.00 5.90
C ASP A 274 31.11 -9.70 5.94
N TYR A 275 30.24 -10.69 6.20
CA TYR A 275 28.80 -10.53 6.33
C TYR A 275 28.33 -10.84 7.77
N LYS A 276 27.31 -10.10 8.25
CA LYS A 276 26.60 -10.42 9.49
C LYS A 276 25.18 -10.90 9.20
N LEU A 277 24.72 -11.80 10.05
CA LEU A 277 23.32 -12.21 10.11
C LEU A 277 22.49 -11.13 10.81
N VAL A 278 21.38 -10.74 10.19
CA VAL A 278 20.47 -9.69 10.64
C VAL A 278 19.03 -10.19 10.53
N SER A 279 18.23 -9.87 11.54
CA SER A 279 16.78 -10.07 11.52
C SER A 279 16.05 -8.72 11.51
N PHE A 280 15.07 -8.56 10.63
CA PHE A 280 14.18 -7.41 10.59
C PHE A 280 12.77 -7.81 11.01
N ASP A 281 12.18 -7.01 11.89
CA ASP A 281 10.78 -7.12 12.34
C ASP A 281 9.98 -5.93 11.76
N VAL A 282 8.90 -6.21 11.04
CA VAL A 282 8.05 -5.17 10.43
C VAL A 282 7.09 -4.61 11.47
N LYS A 283 7.26 -3.33 11.81
CA LYS A 283 6.32 -2.63 12.68
C LYS A 283 5.00 -2.37 11.96
N SER A 284 3.91 -2.89 12.52
CA SER A 284 2.54 -2.51 12.16
C SER A 284 2.21 -2.75 10.68
N LEU A 285 2.51 -3.96 10.17
CA LEU A 285 2.38 -4.34 8.75
C LEU A 285 1.02 -3.93 8.14
N PHE A 286 -0.09 -4.44 8.68
CA PHE A 286 -1.41 -4.25 8.06
C PHE A 286 -1.87 -2.79 8.01
N THR A 287 -1.60 -2.02 9.07
CA THR A 287 -1.97 -0.60 9.17
C THR A 287 -1.07 0.30 8.33
N SER A 288 0.07 -0.22 7.86
CA SER A 288 1.06 0.56 7.09
C SER A 288 0.96 0.32 5.58
N ILE A 289 0.31 -0.74 5.12
CA ILE A 289 0.17 -1.05 3.68
C ILE A 289 -0.89 -0.15 3.02
N PRO A 290 -0.53 0.78 2.11
CA PRO A 290 -1.52 1.61 1.43
C PRO A 290 -2.50 0.75 0.62
N LEU A 291 -3.78 1.11 0.65
CA LEU A 291 -4.84 0.36 -0.05
C LEU A 291 -4.55 0.23 -1.56
N GLN A 292 -4.09 1.31 -2.19
CA GLN A 292 -3.77 1.31 -3.61
C GLN A 292 -2.60 0.37 -3.94
N LEU A 293 -1.56 0.37 -3.11
CA LEU A 293 -0.43 -0.54 -3.26
C LEU A 293 -0.88 -2.00 -3.13
N ALA A 294 -1.71 -2.31 -2.13
CA ALA A 294 -2.29 -3.64 -1.97
C ALA A 294 -3.05 -4.11 -3.21
N LEU A 295 -3.89 -3.25 -3.80
CA LEU A 295 -4.64 -3.59 -5.01
C LEU A 295 -3.70 -3.77 -6.22
N GLN A 296 -2.76 -2.86 -6.45
CA GLN A 296 -1.82 -2.92 -7.58
C GLN A 296 -0.91 -4.16 -7.52
N CYS A 297 -0.34 -4.45 -6.34
CA CYS A 297 0.51 -5.64 -6.16
C CYS A 297 -0.31 -6.92 -6.40
N THR A 298 -1.56 -6.96 -5.94
CA THR A 298 -2.45 -8.12 -6.16
C THR A 298 -2.79 -8.30 -7.63
N GLU A 299 -3.16 -7.22 -8.33
CA GLU A 299 -3.44 -7.29 -9.76
C GLU A 299 -2.21 -7.74 -10.55
N THR A 300 -1.03 -7.20 -10.20
CA THR A 300 0.24 -7.60 -10.82
C THR A 300 0.55 -9.08 -10.57
N ALA A 301 0.34 -9.56 -9.35
CA ALA A 301 0.55 -10.97 -8.99
C ALA A 301 -0.41 -11.89 -9.77
N ILE A 302 -1.68 -11.49 -9.92
CA ILE A 302 -2.66 -12.22 -10.73
C ILE A 302 -2.21 -12.29 -12.20
N ARG A 303 -1.81 -11.15 -12.79
CA ARG A 303 -1.39 -11.07 -14.20
C ARG A 303 -0.11 -11.85 -14.51
N LYS A 304 0.83 -11.91 -13.56
CA LYS A 304 2.08 -12.68 -13.69
C LYS A 304 1.89 -14.18 -13.46
N SER A 305 0.83 -14.57 -12.76
CA SER A 305 0.61 -15.95 -12.38
C SER A 305 0.02 -16.78 -13.53
N THR A 306 0.45 -18.04 -13.61
CA THR A 306 -0.16 -19.05 -14.48
C THR A 306 -1.24 -19.85 -13.76
N GLU A 307 -1.51 -19.56 -12.48
CA GLU A 307 -2.50 -20.28 -11.68
C GLU A 307 -3.92 -19.95 -12.16
N PRO A 308 -4.77 -20.96 -12.45
CA PRO A 308 -6.14 -20.71 -12.86
C PRO A 308 -6.97 -20.16 -11.69
N LEU A 309 -7.48 -18.94 -11.84
CA LEU A 309 -8.37 -18.32 -10.86
C LEU A 309 -9.84 -18.62 -11.20
N PRO A 310 -10.69 -18.82 -10.18
CA PRO A 310 -12.09 -19.21 -10.38
C PRO A 310 -13.00 -18.04 -10.81
N LEU A 311 -12.45 -16.83 -10.92
CA LEU A 311 -13.15 -15.60 -11.27
C LEU A 311 -12.28 -14.72 -12.16
N PRO A 312 -12.88 -13.87 -13.02
CA PRO A 312 -12.15 -12.82 -13.72
C PRO A 312 -11.43 -11.88 -12.77
N THR A 313 -10.28 -11.34 -13.21
CA THR A 313 -9.44 -10.42 -12.43
C THR A 313 -10.25 -9.23 -11.90
N ASP A 314 -11.03 -8.56 -12.75
CA ASP A 314 -11.80 -7.37 -12.36
C ASP A 314 -12.80 -7.66 -11.22
N ASP A 315 -13.46 -8.82 -11.27
CA ASP A 315 -14.39 -9.24 -10.22
C ASP A 315 -13.68 -9.57 -8.91
N ILE A 316 -12.50 -10.20 -8.98
CA ILE A 316 -11.65 -10.43 -7.80
C ILE A 316 -11.24 -9.09 -7.18
N MET A 317 -10.78 -8.14 -8.00
CA MET A 317 -10.34 -6.83 -7.55
C MET A 317 -11.47 -6.02 -6.91
N ASP A 318 -12.68 -6.07 -7.48
CA ASP A 318 -13.86 -5.43 -6.89
C ASP A 318 -14.23 -6.02 -5.53
N LEU A 319 -14.27 -7.35 -5.42
CA LEU A 319 -14.57 -8.05 -4.16
C LEU A 319 -13.49 -7.78 -3.10
N LEU A 320 -12.23 -7.73 -3.53
CA LEU A 320 -11.09 -7.42 -2.68
C LEU A 320 -11.17 -5.99 -2.15
N ASN A 321 -11.48 -5.03 -3.01
CA ASN A 321 -11.66 -3.63 -2.61
C ASN A 321 -12.74 -3.48 -1.54
N ILE A 322 -13.87 -4.20 -1.65
CA ILE A 322 -14.91 -4.22 -0.61
C ILE A 322 -14.35 -4.73 0.74
N CYS A 323 -13.51 -5.75 0.72
CA CYS A 323 -12.93 -6.31 1.95
C CYS A 323 -11.87 -5.38 2.57
N LEU A 324 -10.98 -4.82 1.76
CA LEU A 324 -9.88 -4.00 2.25
C LEU A 324 -10.32 -2.61 2.71
N THR A 325 -11.40 -2.07 2.15
CA THR A 325 -12.01 -0.79 2.58
C THR A 325 -12.89 -0.92 3.82
N SER A 326 -13.21 -2.14 4.26
CA SER A 326 -14.00 -2.42 5.46
C SER A 326 -13.15 -2.31 6.73
N THR A 327 -12.59 -1.13 7.01
CA THR A 327 -11.64 -0.88 8.10
C THR A 327 -12.29 -0.42 9.43
N TYR A 328 -13.60 -0.58 9.57
CA TYR A 328 -14.34 -0.16 10.77
C TYR A 328 -14.51 -1.31 11.78
N PHE A 329 -14.72 -0.95 13.04
CA PHE A 329 -15.00 -1.88 14.13
C PHE A 329 -15.80 -1.19 15.25
N GLN A 330 -16.34 -1.99 16.16
CA GLN A 330 -17.05 -1.55 17.35
C GLN A 330 -16.20 -1.81 18.60
N TYR A 331 -16.19 -0.83 19.51
CA TYR A 331 -15.60 -0.93 20.85
C TYR A 331 -16.47 -0.16 21.85
N ASN A 332 -16.81 -0.78 22.99
CA ASN A 332 -17.67 -0.19 24.02
C ASN A 332 -18.96 0.47 23.47
N GLY A 333 -19.63 -0.19 22.51
CA GLY A 333 -20.86 0.29 21.88
C GLY A 333 -20.66 1.37 20.81
N LYS A 334 -19.50 2.03 20.76
CA LYS A 334 -19.13 3.03 19.76
C LYS A 334 -18.50 2.40 18.53
N HIS A 335 -18.59 3.09 17.40
CA HIS A 335 -18.03 2.65 16.12
C HIS A 335 -16.82 3.50 15.77
N TYR A 336 -15.77 2.86 15.28
CA TYR A 336 -14.53 3.52 14.87
C TYR A 336 -14.11 3.04 13.49
N LYS A 337 -13.34 3.87 12.80
CA LYS A 337 -12.73 3.59 11.50
C LYS A 337 -11.22 3.76 11.60
N GLN A 338 -10.48 2.74 11.16
CA GLN A 338 -9.04 2.85 10.96
C GLN A 338 -8.76 3.68 9.70
N LEU A 339 -7.89 4.70 9.84
CA LEU A 339 -7.62 5.71 8.82
C LEU A 339 -6.64 5.25 7.74
N HIS A 340 -5.68 4.41 8.11
CA HIS A 340 -4.58 3.99 7.24
C HIS A 340 -4.50 2.48 7.13
N GLY A 341 -3.95 1.99 6.03
CA GLY A 341 -3.67 0.57 5.88
C GLY A 341 -4.84 -0.28 5.38
N THR A 342 -4.60 -1.58 5.35
CA THR A 342 -5.61 -2.61 5.11
C THR A 342 -6.38 -2.94 6.39
N ALA A 343 -7.60 -3.45 6.26
CA ALA A 343 -8.45 -3.81 7.40
C ALA A 343 -7.75 -4.80 8.35
N MET A 344 -7.41 -4.35 9.56
CA MET A 344 -6.76 -5.17 10.57
C MET A 344 -7.69 -6.32 11.00
N GLY A 345 -7.20 -7.56 11.04
CA GLY A 345 -7.99 -8.73 11.46
C GLY A 345 -8.91 -9.31 10.38
N SER A 346 -9.01 -8.70 9.20
CA SER A 346 -9.66 -9.31 8.05
C SER A 346 -8.79 -10.48 7.53
N PRO A 347 -9.36 -11.69 7.34
CA PRO A 347 -8.61 -12.86 6.85
C PRO A 347 -7.81 -12.61 5.57
N VAL A 348 -8.37 -11.82 4.64
CA VAL A 348 -7.72 -11.54 3.36
C VAL A 348 -6.50 -10.63 3.50
N SER A 349 -6.44 -9.79 4.54
CA SER A 349 -5.30 -8.88 4.73
C SER A 349 -3.98 -9.61 4.92
N VAL A 350 -4.00 -10.87 5.41
CA VAL A 350 -2.79 -11.69 5.58
C VAL A 350 -2.17 -12.05 4.22
N VAL A 351 -2.95 -12.61 3.30
CA VAL A 351 -2.44 -12.97 1.97
C VAL A 351 -2.05 -11.74 1.16
N ILE A 352 -2.76 -10.62 1.35
CA ILE A 352 -2.45 -9.37 0.65
C ILE A 352 -1.15 -8.77 1.16
N ALA A 353 -0.91 -8.80 2.47
CA ALA A 353 0.35 -8.35 3.03
C ALA A 353 1.52 -9.19 2.53
N GLU A 354 1.34 -10.52 2.42
CA GLU A 354 2.32 -11.41 1.80
C GLU A 354 2.61 -11.03 0.34
N ILE A 355 1.59 -10.81 -0.48
CA ILE A 355 1.76 -10.38 -1.89
C ILE A 355 2.54 -9.06 -1.98
N VAL A 356 2.19 -8.09 -1.13
CA VAL A 356 2.87 -6.78 -1.11
C VAL A 356 4.33 -6.93 -0.68
N MET A 357 4.60 -7.71 0.37
CA MET A 357 5.97 -7.96 0.83
C MET A 357 6.80 -8.66 -0.24
N GLN A 358 6.27 -9.68 -0.91
CA GLN A 358 6.97 -10.34 -2.03
C GLN A 358 7.29 -9.36 -3.16
N ASN A 359 6.37 -8.47 -3.51
CA ASN A 359 6.60 -7.47 -4.54
C ASN A 359 7.70 -6.46 -4.14
N ILE A 360 7.68 -6.00 -2.88
CA ILE A 360 8.71 -5.10 -2.35
C ILE A 360 10.08 -5.80 -2.33
N GLU A 361 10.13 -7.06 -1.91
CA GLU A 361 11.35 -7.88 -1.88
C GLU A 361 11.93 -8.10 -3.27
N GLU A 362 11.12 -8.52 -4.25
CA GLU A 362 11.56 -8.70 -5.64
C GLU A 362 12.19 -7.42 -6.20
N ARG A 363 11.58 -6.27 -5.92
CA ARG A 363 12.07 -4.97 -6.35
C ARG A 363 13.35 -4.55 -5.61
N ALA A 364 13.40 -4.75 -4.29
CA ALA A 364 14.57 -4.42 -3.49
C ALA A 364 15.79 -5.28 -3.87
N LEU A 365 15.57 -6.57 -4.11
CA LEU A 365 16.63 -7.51 -4.46
C LEU A 365 17.12 -7.36 -5.91
N SER A 366 16.24 -7.00 -6.84
CA SER A 366 16.63 -6.73 -8.23
C SER A 366 17.40 -5.42 -8.42
N THR A 367 17.22 -4.46 -7.52
CA THR A 367 17.93 -3.17 -7.53
C THR A 367 19.22 -3.18 -6.70
N CYS A 368 19.45 -4.25 -5.92
CA CYS A 368 20.64 -4.39 -5.10
C CYS A 368 21.87 -4.68 -5.96
N ARG A 369 22.89 -3.81 -5.87
CA ARG A 369 24.17 -3.97 -6.60
C ARG A 369 25.04 -5.10 -6.02
N GLN A 370 24.80 -5.47 -4.77
CA GLN A 370 25.52 -6.52 -4.06
C GLN A 370 24.69 -7.80 -4.04
N THR A 371 25.34 -8.95 -4.21
CA THR A 371 24.68 -10.24 -4.04
C THR A 371 24.41 -10.48 -2.55
N ILE A 372 23.14 -10.74 -2.23
CA ILE A 372 22.72 -11.12 -0.89
C ILE A 372 22.74 -12.66 -0.82
N PRO A 373 23.63 -13.28 -0.03
CA PRO A 373 23.81 -14.73 -0.03
C PRO A 373 22.63 -15.47 0.62
N LEU A 374 21.89 -14.80 1.51
CA LEU A 374 20.72 -15.37 2.18
C LEU A 374 19.63 -14.31 2.37
N TRP A 375 18.42 -14.58 1.89
CA TRP A 375 17.23 -13.79 2.18
C TRP A 375 16.04 -14.71 2.40
N LEU A 376 15.56 -14.79 3.65
CA LEU A 376 14.44 -15.62 4.05
C LEU A 376 13.41 -14.76 4.79
N ARG A 377 12.12 -14.99 4.56
CA ARG A 377 11.04 -14.29 5.27
C ARG A 377 9.97 -15.26 5.75
N TYR A 378 9.59 -15.13 7.01
CA TYR A 378 8.44 -15.80 7.60
C TYR A 378 7.38 -14.76 7.95
N VAL A 379 6.35 -14.64 7.10
CA VAL A 379 5.30 -13.61 7.22
C VAL A 379 5.91 -12.21 7.20
N ASP A 380 6.09 -11.58 8.36
CA ASP A 380 6.64 -10.24 8.57
C ASP A 380 8.11 -10.23 8.99
N ASP A 381 8.64 -11.35 9.51
CA ASP A 381 10.01 -11.44 9.99
C ASP A 381 10.95 -11.84 8.85
N THR A 382 11.94 -10.98 8.54
CA THR A 382 12.98 -11.26 7.53
C THR A 382 14.28 -11.62 8.22
N PHE A 383 14.94 -12.68 7.76
CA PHE A 383 16.26 -13.12 8.18
C PHE A 383 17.21 -13.10 6.98
N THR A 384 18.31 -12.36 7.08
CA THR A 384 19.23 -12.14 5.96
C THR A 384 20.68 -11.98 6.40
N ALA A 385 21.61 -12.18 5.47
CA ALA A 385 23.03 -11.89 5.64
C ALA A 385 23.39 -10.58 4.91
N MET A 386 23.99 -9.63 5.62
CA MET A 386 24.36 -8.30 5.08
C MET A 386 25.85 -8.01 5.29
N TYR A 387 26.46 -7.35 4.30
CA TYR A 387 27.86 -6.96 4.35
C TYR A 387 28.18 -6.01 5.52
N PHE A 388 29.30 -6.22 6.21
CA PHE A 388 29.72 -5.51 7.42
C PHE A 388 29.78 -4.00 7.25
N ALA A 389 30.27 -3.49 6.11
CA ALA A 389 30.34 -2.05 5.86
C ALA A 389 28.94 -1.42 5.65
N CYS A 390 27.96 -2.21 5.20
CA CYS A 390 26.57 -1.78 5.06
C CYS A 390 25.82 -1.71 6.40
N LEU A 391 26.42 -2.19 7.51
CA LEU A 391 25.85 -2.11 8.86
C LEU A 391 26.22 -0.82 9.61
N ASN A 392 27.35 -0.18 9.25
CA ASN A 392 27.78 1.12 9.79
C ASN A 392 27.20 2.30 9.02
N MET A 393 26.83 2.12 7.75
CA MET A 393 25.79 2.93 7.15
C MET A 393 24.46 2.48 7.75
N ASN A 394 23.60 3.41 8.18
CA ASN A 394 22.24 3.11 8.60
C ASN A 394 21.66 2.04 7.66
N VAL A 395 21.42 0.83 8.17
CA VAL A 395 20.79 -0.26 7.40
C VAL A 395 19.40 0.19 6.92
N LEU A 396 18.82 1.16 7.63
CA LEU A 396 17.67 1.93 7.22
C LEU A 396 17.89 2.64 5.88
N LEU A 397 19.08 3.02 5.43
CA LEU A 397 19.38 3.69 4.16
C LEU A 397 19.53 2.75 2.96
N LEU A 398 19.86 1.46 3.15
CA LEU A 398 19.85 0.47 2.06
C LEU A 398 18.45 -0.08 1.85
N ILE A 399 17.77 -0.43 2.95
CA ILE A 399 16.36 -0.80 2.91
C ILE A 399 15.49 0.43 2.63
N CYS A 400 15.75 1.63 3.16
CA CYS A 400 15.11 2.87 2.68
C CYS A 400 15.67 3.33 1.34
N SER A 401 16.81 2.92 0.79
CA SER A 401 17.04 3.27 -0.62
C SER A 401 16.09 2.44 -1.49
N CYS A 402 15.84 1.17 -1.14
CA CYS A 402 14.90 0.31 -1.86
C CYS A 402 13.42 0.54 -1.47
N ILE A 403 13.15 0.96 -0.24
CA ILE A 403 11.84 1.30 0.32
C ILE A 403 11.53 2.77 0.08
N VAL A 404 12.48 3.69 0.00
CA VAL A 404 12.27 5.02 -0.63
C VAL A 404 12.22 4.83 -2.14
N SER A 405 12.83 3.81 -2.76
CA SER A 405 12.47 3.43 -4.14
C SER A 405 11.09 2.74 -4.25
N ALA A 406 10.53 2.22 -3.15
CA ALA A 406 9.19 1.62 -3.09
C ALA A 406 8.11 2.60 -2.58
N PHE A 407 8.47 3.61 -1.79
CA PHE A 407 7.62 4.68 -1.24
C PHE A 407 7.73 5.95 -2.09
N ALA A 408 8.83 6.18 -2.82
CA ALA A 408 8.85 7.12 -3.96
C ALA A 408 8.10 6.55 -5.18
N LEU A 409 7.55 5.33 -5.09
CA LEU A 409 6.50 4.86 -6.02
C LEU A 409 5.11 4.77 -5.35
N ALA A 410 4.95 5.31 -4.15
CA ALA A 410 3.65 5.76 -3.65
C ALA A 410 3.44 7.28 -3.94
N GLU A 411 4.30 7.88 -4.77
CA GLU A 411 3.98 9.10 -5.50
C GLU A 411 3.00 8.74 -6.62
N GLY A 412 1.90 9.47 -6.69
CA GLY A 412 0.68 9.08 -7.41
C GLY A 412 0.93 8.55 -8.82
N ASN A 413 0.22 7.47 -9.18
CA ASN A 413 0.15 6.85 -10.50
C ASN A 413 0.38 7.88 -11.65
N CYS A 414 1.61 8.02 -12.12
CA CYS A 414 1.96 8.98 -13.17
C CYS A 414 1.50 8.49 -14.54
N GLY A 415 1.33 9.42 -15.49
CA GLY A 415 1.02 9.12 -16.88
C GLY A 415 -0.34 8.46 -17.09
N SER A 416 -1.28 8.59 -16.14
CA SER A 416 -2.63 8.04 -16.24
C SER A 416 -3.59 9.05 -16.88
N ARG A 417 -4.11 8.72 -18.06
CA ARG A 417 -5.07 9.55 -18.81
C ARG A 417 -6.48 8.95 -18.72
N PRO A 418 -7.53 9.72 -18.34
CA PRO A 418 -8.92 9.24 -18.37
C PRO A 418 -9.32 8.78 -19.78
N ASN A 419 -10.09 7.68 -19.87
CA ASN A 419 -10.42 7.04 -21.13
C ASN A 419 -11.45 7.87 -21.93
N THR A 420 -10.97 8.81 -22.74
CA THR A 420 -11.78 9.64 -23.64
C THR A 420 -11.39 9.36 -25.10
N ARG A 421 -12.38 9.03 -25.94
CA ARG A 421 -12.18 8.78 -27.39
C ARG A 421 -11.64 10.04 -28.06
N ILE A 422 -10.42 9.99 -28.58
CA ILE A 422 -9.81 11.12 -29.31
C ILE A 422 -9.99 10.92 -30.82
N VAL A 423 -10.47 11.95 -31.53
CA VAL A 423 -10.63 11.95 -33.00
C VAL A 423 -10.24 13.33 -33.55
N GLY A 424 -9.07 13.44 -34.17
CA GLY A 424 -8.59 14.64 -34.89
C GLY A 424 -8.24 15.83 -33.99
N GLY A 425 -7.20 16.60 -34.32
CA GLY A 425 -6.74 17.75 -33.53
C GLY A 425 -7.78 18.86 -33.39
N HIS A 426 -8.41 18.92 -32.22
CA HIS A 426 -9.44 19.87 -31.80
C HIS A 426 -9.39 20.02 -30.27
N GLU A 427 -10.26 20.86 -29.71
CA GLU A 427 -10.41 21.07 -28.27
C GLU A 427 -10.30 19.77 -27.45
N ALA A 428 -9.44 19.78 -26.43
CA ALA A 428 -9.23 18.65 -25.55
C ALA A 428 -10.50 18.38 -24.73
N ALA A 429 -10.78 17.11 -24.43
CA ALA A 429 -11.86 16.82 -23.49
C ALA A 429 -11.48 17.36 -22.09
N VAL A 430 -12.43 17.92 -21.36
CA VAL A 430 -12.24 18.43 -20.00
C VAL A 430 -11.57 17.35 -19.14
N ASN A 431 -10.47 17.70 -18.44
CA ASN A 431 -9.68 16.81 -17.60
C ASN A 431 -8.91 15.67 -18.31
N SER A 432 -8.84 15.68 -19.66
CA SER A 432 -8.14 14.62 -20.40
C SER A 432 -6.62 14.70 -20.35
N TRP A 433 -6.03 15.83 -19.92
CA TRP A 433 -4.59 16.00 -19.74
C TRP A 433 -4.28 16.51 -18.33
N PRO A 434 -4.38 15.64 -17.31
CA PRO A 434 -4.42 16.06 -15.91
C PRO A 434 -3.10 16.64 -15.38
N TRP A 435 -1.99 16.46 -16.11
CA TRP A 435 -0.68 17.04 -15.80
C TRP A 435 -0.45 18.42 -16.41
N GLN A 436 -1.36 18.92 -17.25
CA GLN A 436 -1.23 20.23 -17.87
C GLN A 436 -1.21 21.32 -16.79
N VAL A 437 -0.20 22.19 -16.86
CA VAL A 437 -0.05 23.34 -15.96
C VAL A 437 -0.11 24.62 -16.77
N MET A 438 -0.81 25.61 -16.22
CA MET A 438 -0.78 26.98 -16.71
C MET A 438 0.11 27.82 -15.79
N VAL A 439 1.18 28.38 -16.34
CA VAL A 439 2.08 29.29 -15.66
C VAL A 439 1.62 30.72 -15.94
N ARG A 440 1.35 31.46 -14.87
CA ARG A 440 0.78 32.81 -14.95
C ARG A 440 1.48 33.77 -14.02
N TYR A 441 1.45 35.04 -14.39
CA TYR A 441 1.85 36.10 -13.47
C TYR A 441 0.89 36.16 -12.28
N SER A 442 1.36 36.69 -11.16
CA SER A 442 0.51 36.91 -9.97
C SER A 442 -0.67 37.87 -10.25
N SER A 443 -0.59 38.69 -11.29
CA SER A 443 -1.71 39.48 -11.84
C SER A 443 -2.82 38.64 -12.49
N GLY A 444 -2.59 37.35 -12.69
CA GLY A 444 -3.54 36.39 -13.25
C GLY A 444 -3.33 36.08 -14.73
N PHE A 445 -2.45 36.80 -15.44
CA PHE A 445 -2.24 36.63 -16.88
C PHE A 445 -1.37 35.40 -17.20
N PRO A 446 -1.86 34.40 -17.96
CA PRO A 446 -1.08 33.23 -18.36
C PRO A 446 -0.09 33.57 -19.47
N PHE A 447 1.15 33.07 -19.37
CA PHE A 447 2.19 33.36 -20.35
C PHE A 447 2.97 32.12 -20.83
N CYS A 448 2.96 31.03 -20.05
CA CYS A 448 3.58 29.76 -20.42
C CYS A 448 2.76 28.56 -19.92
N GLY A 449 3.05 27.39 -20.47
CA GLY A 449 2.62 26.09 -19.97
C GLY A 449 3.65 25.44 -19.04
N GLY A 450 3.28 24.29 -18.50
CA GLY A 450 4.12 23.43 -17.69
C GLY A 450 3.54 22.03 -17.56
N SER A 451 4.30 21.15 -16.92
CA SER A 451 3.92 19.75 -16.68
C SER A 451 4.13 19.38 -15.21
N LEU A 452 3.11 18.86 -14.54
CA LEU A 452 3.22 18.39 -13.15
C LEU A 452 3.89 17.00 -13.14
N ILE A 453 5.10 16.91 -12.58
CA ILE A 453 5.88 15.66 -12.53
C ILE A 453 5.89 15.03 -11.13
N ASP A 454 5.68 15.84 -10.09
CA ASP A 454 5.56 15.48 -8.68
C ASP A 454 4.54 16.42 -8.03
N PRO A 455 3.84 16.07 -6.93
CA PRO A 455 2.93 17.00 -6.28
C PRO A 455 3.57 18.34 -5.90
N ASN A 456 4.89 18.42 -5.72
CA ASN A 456 5.61 19.65 -5.41
C ASN A 456 6.39 20.24 -6.59
N TRP A 457 6.44 19.59 -7.76
CA TRP A 457 7.32 20.01 -8.85
C TRP A 457 6.62 20.09 -10.20
N VAL A 458 6.80 21.25 -10.85
CA VAL A 458 6.38 21.50 -12.23
C VAL A 458 7.62 21.69 -13.11
N VAL A 459 7.65 21.02 -14.25
CA VAL A 459 8.62 21.26 -15.32
C VAL A 459 8.07 22.31 -16.28
N THR A 460 8.90 23.28 -16.67
CA THR A 460 8.60 24.27 -17.73
C THR A 460 9.90 24.62 -18.48
N ALA A 461 9.87 25.59 -19.39
CA ALA A 461 11.06 26.05 -20.11
C ALA A 461 11.82 27.12 -19.31
N THR A 462 13.15 27.19 -19.45
CA THR A 462 13.95 28.25 -18.79
C THR A 462 13.58 29.63 -19.32
N HIS A 463 13.34 29.77 -20.62
CA HIS A 463 12.96 31.07 -21.20
C HIS A 463 11.65 31.64 -20.64
N CYS A 464 10.78 30.80 -20.06
CA CYS A 464 9.56 31.26 -19.40
C CYS A 464 9.84 31.96 -18.07
N VAL A 465 10.97 31.67 -17.42
CA VAL A 465 11.20 32.05 -16.01
C VAL A 465 12.56 32.68 -15.73
N THR A 466 13.37 32.93 -16.77
CA THR A 466 14.76 33.43 -16.64
C THR A 466 14.86 34.73 -15.82
N GLU A 467 13.86 35.61 -15.90
CA GLU A 467 13.86 36.91 -15.20
C GLU A 467 12.78 37.02 -14.11
N ALA A 468 12.05 35.93 -13.86
CA ALA A 468 10.92 35.95 -12.97
C ALA A 468 11.34 35.65 -11.52
N ARG A 469 10.72 36.35 -10.57
CA ARG A 469 10.84 36.01 -9.14
C ARG A 469 9.78 34.97 -8.78
N PRO A 470 10.04 34.04 -7.83
CA PRO A 470 9.02 33.08 -7.38
C PRO A 470 7.69 33.77 -6.99
N SER A 471 7.75 34.90 -6.29
CA SER A 471 6.58 35.69 -5.88
C SER A 471 5.79 36.33 -7.03
N SER A 472 6.39 36.43 -8.23
CA SER A 472 5.75 37.01 -9.42
C SER A 472 4.99 35.97 -10.25
N ILE A 473 5.14 34.68 -9.92
CA ILE A 473 4.55 33.56 -10.66
C ILE A 473 3.59 32.76 -9.76
N LYS A 474 2.49 32.32 -10.36
CA LYS A 474 1.57 31.35 -9.81
C LYS A 474 1.34 30.25 -10.84
N VAL A 475 1.16 29.02 -10.39
CA VAL A 475 0.73 27.92 -11.26
C VAL A 475 -0.75 27.64 -11.05
N ARG A 476 -1.46 27.36 -12.13
CA ARG A 476 -2.83 26.84 -12.12
C ARG A 476 -2.84 25.44 -12.71
N LEU A 477 -3.33 24.49 -11.94
CA LEU A 477 -3.48 23.08 -12.30
C LEU A 477 -4.96 22.76 -12.52
N GLY A 478 -5.28 21.77 -13.36
CA GLY A 478 -6.64 21.27 -13.53
C GLY A 478 -7.60 22.21 -14.25
N ALA A 479 -7.07 23.18 -15.00
CA ALA A 479 -7.86 24.09 -15.82
C ALA A 479 -8.20 23.47 -17.18
N HIS A 480 -9.42 23.73 -17.66
CA HIS A 480 -9.80 23.49 -19.06
C HIS A 480 -9.84 24.80 -19.85
N SER A 481 -10.46 25.83 -19.28
CA SER A 481 -10.53 27.16 -19.88
C SER A 481 -9.37 28.06 -19.44
N ARG A 482 -8.78 28.77 -20.41
CA ARG A 482 -7.75 29.80 -20.24
C ARG A 482 -8.29 31.04 -19.53
N VAL A 483 -9.55 31.40 -19.82
CA VAL A 483 -10.25 32.57 -19.27
C VAL A 483 -11.73 32.22 -19.04
N GLY A 484 -12.37 32.83 -18.03
CA GLY A 484 -13.79 32.62 -17.75
C GLY A 484 -14.08 31.51 -16.72
N GLU A 485 -15.19 30.79 -16.89
CA GLU A 485 -15.71 29.82 -15.93
C GLU A 485 -14.78 28.61 -15.72
N THR A 486 -14.65 28.20 -14.46
CA THR A 486 -13.83 27.08 -14.01
C THR A 486 -14.57 25.75 -14.14
N ALA A 487 -13.85 24.67 -14.51
CA ALA A 487 -14.38 23.31 -14.56
C ALA A 487 -14.60 22.66 -13.17
N GLY A 488 -14.17 23.33 -12.09
CA GLY A 488 -14.32 22.89 -10.71
C GLY A 488 -13.18 21.96 -10.23
N THR A 489 -12.14 21.81 -11.04
CA THR A 489 -10.93 21.00 -10.77
C THR A 489 -9.69 21.85 -10.57
N GLU A 490 -9.81 23.16 -10.77
CA GLU A 490 -8.72 24.12 -10.74
C GLU A 490 -8.14 24.28 -9.34
N GLN A 491 -6.81 24.36 -9.28
CA GLN A 491 -6.12 24.78 -8.06
C GLN A 491 -4.97 25.72 -8.41
N ASP A 492 -4.90 26.79 -7.63
CA ASP A 492 -3.90 27.83 -7.75
C ASP A 492 -2.87 27.68 -6.63
N ILE A 493 -1.60 27.60 -7.01
CA ILE A 493 -0.48 27.34 -6.09
C ILE A 493 0.66 28.33 -6.37
N ASP A 494 1.15 28.97 -5.31
CA ASP A 494 2.31 29.87 -5.39
C ASP A 494 3.60 29.07 -5.64
N VAL A 495 4.57 29.68 -6.32
CA VAL A 495 5.89 29.10 -6.55
C VAL A 495 6.83 29.51 -5.41
N ALA A 496 7.43 28.53 -4.76
CA ALA A 496 8.43 28.74 -3.71
C ALA A 496 9.84 28.95 -4.26
N GLU A 497 10.17 28.29 -5.36
CA GLU A 497 11.51 28.30 -5.92
C GLU A 497 11.49 28.07 -7.44
N ILE A 498 12.40 28.72 -8.15
CA ILE A 498 12.61 28.59 -9.58
C ILE A 498 14.04 28.10 -9.78
N ILE A 499 14.22 26.97 -10.47
CA ILE A 499 15.52 26.37 -10.77
C ILE A 499 15.67 26.28 -12.27
N THR A 500 16.56 27.08 -12.85
CA THR A 500 16.91 27.07 -14.28
C THR A 500 18.11 26.17 -14.53
N HIS A 501 18.19 25.55 -15.71
CA HIS A 501 19.33 24.71 -16.06
C HIS A 501 20.61 25.54 -16.26
N GLU A 502 21.72 25.13 -15.64
CA GLU A 502 22.97 25.91 -15.57
C GLU A 502 23.65 26.10 -16.94
N LYS A 503 23.39 25.18 -17.87
CA LYS A 503 23.88 25.23 -19.27
C LYS A 503 22.86 25.77 -20.28
N TYR A 504 21.84 26.50 -19.83
CA TYR A 504 20.92 27.15 -20.76
C TYR A 504 21.70 28.05 -21.73
N HIS A 505 21.36 27.99 -23.03
CA HIS A 505 22.09 28.62 -24.15
C HIS A 505 23.51 28.11 -24.47
N SER A 506 24.02 27.08 -23.80
CA SER A 506 25.34 26.48 -24.09
C SER A 506 25.22 25.00 -24.50
N PRO A 507 25.80 24.55 -25.63
CA PRO A 507 26.72 25.26 -26.51
C PRO A 507 26.07 26.10 -27.63
N VAL A 508 24.74 26.04 -27.80
CA VAL A 508 24.02 26.77 -28.85
C VAL A 508 22.77 27.44 -28.27
N THR A 509 22.25 28.47 -28.93
CA THR A 509 21.06 29.19 -28.46
C THR A 509 19.90 28.22 -28.18
N TYR A 510 19.23 28.37 -27.03
CA TYR A 510 18.14 27.52 -26.53
C TYR A 510 18.51 26.07 -26.18
N SER A 511 19.78 25.67 -26.14
CA SER A 511 20.13 24.37 -25.56
C SER A 511 19.83 24.34 -24.06
N HIS A 512 19.50 23.16 -23.55
CA HIS A 512 19.09 22.92 -22.16
C HIS A 512 17.95 23.84 -21.66
N ASP A 513 16.98 24.15 -22.51
CA ASP A 513 15.84 25.02 -22.17
C ASP A 513 14.79 24.32 -21.28
N ILE A 514 15.16 24.02 -20.04
CA ILE A 514 14.31 23.36 -19.04
C ILE A 514 14.47 24.01 -17.67
N ALA A 515 13.38 24.19 -16.94
CA ALA A 515 13.36 24.73 -15.59
C ALA A 515 12.39 23.95 -14.71
N LEU A 516 12.63 23.99 -13.40
CA LEU A 516 11.76 23.41 -12.37
C LEU A 516 11.18 24.53 -11.50
N LEU A 517 9.88 24.42 -11.23
CA LEU A 517 9.17 25.25 -10.27
C LEU A 517 8.81 24.40 -9.06
N ARG A 518 9.36 24.73 -7.89
CA ARG A 518 8.96 24.11 -6.63
C ARG A 518 7.71 24.81 -6.12
N LEU A 519 6.66 24.05 -5.89
CA LEU A 519 5.39 24.57 -5.39
C LEU A 519 5.49 24.87 -3.90
N ALA A 520 4.85 25.96 -3.45
CA ALA A 520 4.82 26.34 -2.02
C ALA A 520 4.02 25.34 -1.16
N LYS A 521 3.14 24.56 -1.77
CA LYS A 521 2.39 23.47 -1.16
C LYS A 521 2.17 22.36 -2.20
N PRO A 522 2.05 21.09 -1.78
CA PRO A 522 1.78 20.00 -2.71
C PRO A 522 0.42 20.16 -3.40
N ALA A 523 0.39 19.87 -4.69
CA ALA A 523 -0.81 19.77 -5.50
C ALA A 523 -1.71 18.62 -5.02
N LYS A 524 -3.02 18.87 -4.98
CA LYS A 524 -4.01 17.84 -4.65
C LYS A 524 -4.37 17.06 -5.92
N LEU A 525 -3.90 15.82 -6.01
CA LEU A 525 -4.23 14.94 -7.13
C LEU A 525 -5.72 14.56 -7.10
N GLY A 526 -6.33 14.41 -8.27
CA GLY A 526 -7.76 14.16 -8.43
C GLY A 526 -8.20 14.03 -9.88
N LYS A 527 -9.50 14.25 -10.14
CA LYS A 527 -10.09 14.04 -11.47
C LYS A 527 -9.44 14.85 -12.59
N GLY A 528 -9.02 16.09 -12.30
CA GLY A 528 -8.40 17.00 -13.27
C GLY A 528 -6.93 17.30 -13.02
N VAL A 529 -6.33 16.74 -11.97
CA VAL A 529 -4.93 17.01 -11.60
C VAL A 529 -4.21 15.70 -11.34
N GLY A 530 -3.15 15.43 -12.10
CA GLY A 530 -2.41 14.18 -12.12
C GLY A 530 -0.97 14.40 -12.57
N LEU A 531 -0.12 13.41 -12.36
CA LEU A 531 1.29 13.49 -12.70
C LEU A 531 1.53 12.93 -14.10
N VAL A 532 2.48 13.48 -14.84
CA VAL A 532 3.06 12.83 -16.04
C VAL A 532 4.31 12.05 -15.64
N CYS A 533 4.58 10.91 -16.29
CA CYS A 533 5.81 10.17 -16.01
C CYS A 533 7.03 10.86 -16.63
N LEU A 534 8.17 10.82 -15.94
CA LEU A 534 9.45 11.14 -16.55
C LEU A 534 9.87 10.02 -17.53
N PRO A 535 10.60 10.33 -18.61
CA PRO A 535 10.97 9.32 -19.62
C PRO A 535 11.75 8.13 -19.09
N ASP A 536 11.46 6.94 -19.65
CA ASP A 536 12.25 5.72 -19.42
C ASP A 536 13.14 5.42 -20.63
N ASN A 537 14.46 5.51 -20.43
CA ASN A 537 15.48 5.28 -21.46
C ASN A 537 15.44 3.89 -22.12
N ASN A 538 14.74 2.91 -21.53
CA ASN A 538 14.56 1.58 -22.12
C ASN A 538 13.42 1.53 -23.16
N LEU A 539 12.56 2.54 -23.22
CA LEU A 539 11.46 2.60 -24.19
C LEU A 539 11.95 3.25 -25.50
N PRO A 540 11.80 2.57 -26.66
CA PRO A 540 12.22 3.12 -27.94
C PRO A 540 11.27 4.25 -28.38
N LEU A 541 11.84 5.39 -28.77
CA LEU A 541 11.07 6.50 -29.34
C LEU A 541 10.65 6.18 -30.79
N PRO A 542 9.40 6.48 -31.19
CA PRO A 542 8.92 6.30 -32.57
C PRO A 542 9.42 7.43 -33.48
N LEU A 543 10.74 7.56 -33.64
CA LEU A 543 11.37 8.58 -34.47
C LEU A 543 11.11 8.32 -35.96
N ASP A 544 10.66 9.34 -36.69
CA ASP A 544 10.31 9.31 -38.11
C ASP A 544 9.25 8.24 -38.49
N ASP A 545 8.54 7.66 -37.52
CA ASP A 545 7.50 6.68 -37.76
C ASP A 545 6.15 7.36 -38.04
N LEU A 546 5.85 7.53 -39.34
CA LEU A 546 4.59 8.10 -39.80
C LEU A 546 3.39 7.15 -39.67
N ASN A 547 3.60 5.86 -39.34
CA ASN A 547 2.54 4.90 -39.07
C ASN A 547 2.12 4.90 -37.59
N GLN A 548 2.96 5.45 -36.69
CA GLN A 548 2.72 5.60 -35.25
C GLN A 548 2.34 7.03 -34.81
N ARG A 549 1.79 7.86 -35.70
CA ARG A 549 1.43 9.28 -35.41
C ARG A 549 0.60 9.46 -34.13
N LYS A 550 -0.22 8.49 -33.74
CA LYS A 550 -1.12 8.58 -32.58
C LYS A 550 -0.44 8.44 -31.21
N ASN A 551 0.87 8.20 -31.16
CA ASN A 551 1.55 7.90 -29.90
C ASN A 551 2.03 9.15 -29.15
N CYS A 552 2.23 10.29 -29.80
CA CYS A 552 2.75 11.50 -29.16
C CYS A 552 1.84 12.71 -29.38
N TRP A 553 1.70 13.53 -28.33
CA TRP A 553 0.73 14.61 -28.26
C TRP A 553 1.35 15.86 -27.66
N ILE A 554 0.90 17.01 -28.14
CA ILE A 554 1.18 18.32 -27.55
C ILE A 554 -0.13 18.97 -27.12
N THR A 555 -0.10 19.68 -26.00
CA THR A 555 -1.29 20.30 -25.40
C THR A 555 -1.01 21.68 -24.84
N GLY A 556 -1.96 22.59 -25.01
CA GLY A 556 -1.84 23.93 -24.46
C GLY A 556 -2.92 24.91 -24.94
N TRP A 557 -2.71 26.19 -24.63
CA TRP A 557 -3.64 27.28 -24.92
C TRP A 557 -3.01 28.38 -25.80
N GLY A 558 -1.91 28.06 -26.47
CA GLY A 558 -1.21 28.93 -27.41
C GLY A 558 -2.01 29.16 -28.69
N ARG A 559 -1.52 30.11 -29.50
CA ARG A 559 -2.16 30.51 -30.75
C ARG A 559 -2.33 29.32 -31.70
N LEU A 560 -3.43 29.28 -32.44
CA LEU A 560 -3.67 28.20 -33.41
C LEU A 560 -2.82 28.33 -34.70
N ALA A 561 -2.24 29.50 -34.92
CA ALA A 561 -1.34 29.81 -36.04
C ALA A 561 -0.45 30.99 -35.67
N SER A 562 0.65 31.20 -36.39
CA SER A 562 1.52 32.38 -36.20
C SER A 562 0.71 33.67 -36.35
N GLY A 563 0.67 34.50 -35.30
CA GLY A 563 -0.16 35.72 -35.27
C GLY A 563 -1.68 35.50 -35.16
N GLY A 564 -2.14 34.25 -35.02
CA GLY A 564 -3.55 33.88 -34.97
C GLY A 564 -4.23 34.07 -33.60
N ALA A 565 -5.49 33.63 -33.52
CA ALA A 565 -6.31 33.71 -32.31
C ALA A 565 -5.80 32.78 -31.20
N VAL A 566 -5.96 33.21 -29.95
CA VAL A 566 -5.63 32.43 -28.74
C VAL A 566 -6.90 31.72 -28.27
N PRO A 567 -6.95 30.38 -28.26
CA PRO A 567 -8.14 29.63 -27.86
C PRO A 567 -8.52 29.90 -26.40
N SER A 568 -9.81 29.79 -26.09
CA SER A 568 -10.31 29.79 -24.71
C SER A 568 -10.13 28.44 -24.06
N ALA A 569 -10.44 27.34 -24.74
CA ALA A 569 -10.30 25.98 -24.21
C ALA A 569 -8.94 25.34 -24.52
N LEU A 570 -8.54 24.36 -23.70
CA LEU A 570 -7.32 23.58 -23.91
C LEU A 570 -7.36 22.86 -25.25
N GLN A 571 -6.30 22.95 -26.03
CA GLN A 571 -6.16 22.27 -27.32
C GLN A 571 -5.24 21.06 -27.21
N GLN A 572 -5.42 20.09 -28.11
CA GLN A 572 -4.58 18.90 -28.24
C GLN A 572 -4.37 18.56 -29.72
N ILE A 573 -3.17 18.10 -30.08
CA ILE A 573 -2.90 17.58 -31.41
C ILE A 573 -1.82 16.48 -31.35
N ASP A 574 -1.98 15.44 -32.16
CA ASP A 574 -0.96 14.40 -32.32
C ASP A 574 0.17 14.88 -33.22
N VAL A 575 1.40 14.51 -32.88
CA VAL A 575 2.59 14.99 -33.58
C VAL A 575 3.64 13.87 -33.71
N PRO A 576 4.19 13.62 -34.91
CA PRO A 576 5.27 12.65 -35.06
C PRO A 576 6.60 13.22 -34.58
N LEU A 577 7.40 12.37 -33.94
CA LEU A 577 8.77 12.71 -33.58
C LEU A 577 9.67 12.65 -34.81
N VAL A 578 10.63 13.58 -34.88
CA VAL A 578 11.54 13.74 -36.00
C VAL A 578 12.95 13.37 -35.55
N SER A 579 13.66 12.56 -36.34
CA SER A 579 15.05 12.22 -36.00
C SER A 579 15.96 13.45 -36.00
N LYS A 580 17.05 13.38 -35.22
CA LYS A 580 18.05 14.47 -35.15
C LYS A 580 18.59 14.82 -36.55
N GLN A 581 18.85 13.82 -37.39
CA GLN A 581 19.38 14.04 -38.74
C GLN A 581 18.41 14.83 -39.62
N ARG A 582 17.12 14.49 -39.57
CA ARG A 582 16.09 15.20 -40.33
C ARG A 582 15.85 16.60 -39.76
N CYS A 583 15.86 16.75 -38.43
CA CYS A 583 15.73 18.07 -37.81
C CYS A 583 16.90 19.00 -38.15
N LEU A 584 18.13 18.49 -38.22
CA LEU A 584 19.31 19.24 -38.66
C LEU A 584 19.20 19.77 -40.09
N ARG A 585 18.45 19.10 -40.99
CA ARG A 585 18.18 19.63 -42.35
C ARG A 585 17.30 20.87 -42.29
N GLY A 586 16.31 20.89 -41.40
CA GLY A 586 15.47 22.07 -41.15
C GLY A 586 16.22 23.20 -40.42
N TYR A 587 17.20 22.85 -39.59
CA TYR A 587 17.94 23.79 -38.74
C TYR A 587 19.46 23.52 -38.71
N PRO A 588 20.20 23.76 -39.80
CA PRO A 588 21.63 23.47 -39.88
C PRO A 588 22.42 24.20 -38.78
N GLY A 589 23.21 23.44 -38.01
CA GLY A 589 24.09 23.98 -36.95
C GLY A 589 23.38 24.50 -35.69
N LYS A 590 22.04 24.39 -35.61
CA LYS A 590 21.24 24.97 -34.50
C LYS A 590 20.63 23.93 -33.54
N ILE A 591 20.80 22.63 -33.80
CA ILE A 591 20.21 21.55 -33.00
C ILE A 591 21.27 20.84 -32.16
N HIS A 592 21.11 20.91 -30.84
CA HIS A 592 21.94 20.22 -29.84
C HIS A 592 21.28 18.91 -29.37
N ASP A 593 22.02 18.01 -28.72
CA ASP A 593 21.50 16.73 -28.20
C ASP A 593 20.49 16.88 -27.07
N SER A 594 20.49 18.03 -26.40
CA SER A 594 19.46 18.41 -25.43
C SER A 594 18.13 18.81 -26.08
N MET A 595 17.99 18.73 -27.40
CA MET A 595 16.79 19.13 -28.15
C MET A 595 16.16 17.93 -28.86
N LEU A 596 14.84 17.96 -28.97
CA LEU A 596 13.99 17.00 -29.67
C LEU A 596 13.11 17.77 -30.66
N CYS A 597 12.89 17.22 -31.85
CA CYS A 597 12.03 17.85 -32.85
C CYS A 597 10.79 17.01 -33.11
N ALA A 598 9.68 17.68 -33.39
CA ALA A 598 8.42 17.04 -33.73
C ALA A 598 7.66 17.86 -34.78
N GLY A 599 6.98 17.19 -35.71
CA GLY A 599 6.23 17.85 -36.77
C GLY A 599 6.30 17.13 -38.12
N LEU A 600 5.61 17.68 -39.12
CA LEU A 600 5.56 17.17 -40.49
C LEU A 600 6.40 18.04 -41.45
N ASP A 601 6.96 17.44 -42.50
CA ASP A 601 7.75 18.19 -43.51
C ASP A 601 6.94 19.27 -44.22
N GLN A 602 5.67 18.99 -44.49
CA GLN A 602 4.74 19.93 -45.10
C GLN A 602 4.33 21.09 -44.17
N GLY A 603 4.79 21.06 -42.91
CA GLY A 603 4.41 22.02 -41.89
C GLY A 603 2.99 21.80 -41.35
N GLY A 604 2.47 22.81 -40.65
CA GLY A 604 1.08 22.88 -40.20
C GLY A 604 0.74 22.14 -38.90
N ILE A 605 1.71 21.49 -38.25
CA ILE A 605 1.57 20.90 -36.91
C ILE A 605 2.75 21.38 -36.05
N ASP A 606 2.49 22.31 -35.12
CA ASP A 606 3.45 22.80 -34.13
C ASP A 606 2.76 23.33 -32.87
N ALA A 607 3.51 23.41 -31.78
CA ALA A 607 3.16 24.26 -30.65
C ALA A 607 3.51 25.71 -31.01
N CYS A 608 2.54 26.63 -30.96
CA CYS A 608 2.74 28.00 -31.41
C CYS A 608 2.88 28.95 -30.20
N GLN A 609 2.89 30.26 -30.46
CA GLN A 609 3.08 31.28 -29.42
C GLN A 609 2.04 31.11 -28.29
N GLY A 610 2.52 30.91 -27.05
CA GLY A 610 1.68 30.73 -25.86
C GLY A 610 1.64 29.30 -25.31
N ASP A 611 2.23 28.32 -26.01
CA ASP A 611 2.41 26.94 -25.53
C ASP A 611 3.80 26.66 -24.94
N SER A 612 4.68 27.67 -24.95
CA SER A 612 6.03 27.62 -24.38
C SER A 612 6.05 27.00 -22.98
N GLY A 613 6.96 26.07 -22.73
CA GLY A 613 7.03 25.33 -21.47
C GLY A 613 6.01 24.21 -21.30
N GLY A 614 5.04 24.06 -22.22
CA GLY A 614 4.04 22.99 -22.21
C GLY A 614 4.60 21.60 -22.55
N PRO A 615 3.83 20.54 -22.30
CA PRO A 615 4.24 19.15 -22.52
C PRO A 615 4.22 18.74 -24.00
N LEU A 616 5.25 17.98 -24.39
CA LEU A 616 5.15 16.94 -25.43
C LEU A 616 5.20 15.59 -24.73
N VAL A 617 4.13 14.81 -24.84
CA VAL A 617 3.99 13.51 -24.17
C VAL A 617 3.80 12.37 -25.15
N CYS A 618 4.38 11.21 -24.85
CA CYS A 618 4.22 9.99 -25.64
C CYS A 618 3.66 8.84 -24.82
N GLU A 619 2.78 8.04 -25.43
CA GLU A 619 2.15 6.87 -24.82
C GLU A 619 2.96 5.60 -25.10
N PHE A 620 3.27 4.87 -24.03
CA PHE A 620 3.85 3.53 -24.09
C PHE A 620 3.06 2.62 -23.14
N ASN A 621 2.49 1.55 -23.68
CA ASN A 621 1.77 0.52 -22.90
C ASN A 621 0.68 1.10 -21.96
N GLY A 622 -0.07 2.11 -22.43
CA GLY A 622 -1.15 2.74 -21.65
C GLY A 622 -0.70 3.79 -20.63
N LYS A 623 0.59 4.18 -20.63
CA LYS A 623 1.14 5.25 -19.78
C LYS A 623 1.77 6.36 -20.61
N TRP A 624 1.63 7.59 -20.11
CA TRP A 624 2.13 8.80 -20.77
C TRP A 624 3.39 9.35 -20.13
N TYR A 625 4.40 9.62 -20.96
CA TYR A 625 5.73 10.06 -20.58
C TYR A 625 6.05 11.43 -21.18
N LEU A 626 6.63 12.34 -20.39
CA LEU A 626 7.02 13.68 -20.83
C LEU A 626 8.32 13.64 -21.62
N GLU A 627 8.24 13.57 -22.94
CA GLU A 627 9.40 13.43 -23.82
C GLU A 627 10.02 14.78 -24.21
N GLY A 628 9.23 15.85 -24.22
CA GLY A 628 9.66 17.18 -24.58
C GLY A 628 9.00 18.29 -23.76
N VAL A 629 9.70 19.42 -23.64
CA VAL A 629 9.17 20.69 -23.14
C VAL A 629 9.21 21.70 -24.27
N THR A 630 8.07 22.31 -24.62
CA THR A 630 7.97 23.26 -25.74
C THR A 630 8.96 24.42 -25.58
N SER A 631 9.85 24.61 -26.57
CA SER A 631 10.94 25.60 -26.48
C SER A 631 10.84 26.68 -27.56
N TRP A 632 11.08 26.34 -28.84
CA TRP A 632 11.05 27.31 -29.94
C TRP A 632 10.72 26.64 -31.28
N GLY A 633 10.41 27.45 -32.29
CA GLY A 633 10.17 27.00 -33.66
C GLY A 633 10.05 28.19 -34.60
N TYR A 634 10.25 27.96 -35.91
CA TYR A 634 10.08 29.00 -36.92
C TYR A 634 8.72 28.89 -37.62
N GLY A 635 7.90 29.93 -37.42
CA GLY A 635 6.62 30.08 -38.12
C GLY A 635 5.52 29.10 -37.69
N CYS A 636 5.62 28.51 -36.49
CA CYS A 636 4.71 27.46 -36.01
C CYS A 636 4.61 26.29 -37.02
N ALA A 637 5.76 25.66 -37.27
CA ALA A 637 6.04 24.70 -38.35
C ALA A 637 5.68 25.21 -39.75
N ALA A 638 6.40 26.22 -40.23
CA ALA A 638 6.45 26.51 -41.66
C ALA A 638 6.93 25.26 -42.45
N PRO A 639 6.56 25.10 -43.74
CA PRO A 639 7.07 23.99 -44.55
C PRO A 639 8.59 23.83 -44.47
N GLY A 640 9.05 22.62 -44.18
CA GLY A 640 10.47 22.29 -43.96
C GLY A 640 11.03 22.68 -42.60
N LYS A 641 10.19 23.13 -41.65
CA LYS A 641 10.55 23.45 -40.25
C LYS A 641 9.74 22.57 -39.28
N TYR A 642 10.31 22.34 -38.11
CA TYR A 642 9.73 21.51 -37.04
C TYR A 642 9.64 22.30 -35.73
N GLY A 643 8.75 21.90 -34.83
CA GLY A 643 8.78 22.34 -33.45
C GLY A 643 10.00 21.80 -32.72
N VAL A 644 10.69 22.63 -31.94
CA VAL A 644 11.86 22.25 -31.15
C VAL A 644 11.51 22.28 -29.66
N TYR A 645 11.80 21.18 -29.00
CA TYR A 645 11.48 20.89 -27.60
C TYR A 645 12.78 20.60 -26.83
N ALA A 646 12.85 20.97 -25.56
CA ALA A 646 13.91 20.47 -24.69
C ALA A 646 13.70 18.96 -24.47
N LYS A 647 14.71 18.15 -24.80
CA LYS A 647 14.65 16.69 -24.75
C LYS A 647 14.77 16.19 -23.31
N VAL A 648 13.64 15.87 -22.69
CA VAL A 648 13.60 15.49 -21.27
C VAL A 648 14.38 14.21 -21.01
N ARG A 649 14.42 13.25 -21.95
CA ARG A 649 15.30 12.06 -21.86
C ARG A 649 16.77 12.40 -21.64
N TYR A 650 17.27 13.39 -22.37
CA TYR A 650 18.65 13.84 -22.24
C TYR A 650 18.88 14.57 -20.91
N LEU A 651 17.88 15.31 -20.46
CA LEU A 651 17.91 16.15 -19.26
C LEU A 651 17.44 15.40 -18.00
N HIS A 652 17.13 14.11 -18.11
CA HIS A 652 16.49 13.32 -17.05
C HIS A 652 17.32 13.29 -15.77
N SER A 653 18.64 13.12 -15.89
CA SER A 653 19.56 13.11 -14.75
C SER A 653 19.56 14.44 -14.01
N TRP A 654 19.52 15.56 -14.75
CA TRP A 654 19.44 16.89 -14.16
C TRP A 654 18.13 17.09 -13.40
N VAL A 655 16.99 16.75 -14.02
CA VAL A 655 15.67 16.83 -13.38
C VAL A 655 15.65 16.00 -12.10
N SER A 656 16.09 14.73 -12.19
CA SER A 656 16.11 13.79 -11.06
C SER A 656 17.01 14.28 -9.90
N ASN A 657 18.18 14.83 -10.22
CA ASN A 657 19.10 15.35 -9.21
C ASN A 657 18.54 16.58 -8.47
N LYS A 658 17.84 17.47 -9.19
CA LYS A 658 17.25 18.67 -8.58
C LYS A 658 16.03 18.35 -7.72
N ILE A 659 15.17 17.42 -8.14
CA ILE A 659 14.01 17.00 -7.33
C ILE A 659 14.42 16.13 -6.13
N GLY A 660 15.47 15.31 -6.25
CA GLY A 660 15.98 14.43 -5.18
C GLY A 660 16.99 15.09 -4.22
N GLY A 661 17.36 16.35 -4.44
CA GLY A 661 18.49 17.02 -3.77
C GLY A 661 18.17 18.23 -2.89
N VAL A 662 16.90 18.59 -2.66
CA VAL A 662 16.55 19.75 -1.80
C VAL A 662 16.41 19.34 -0.33
N VAL A 663 17.56 19.32 0.35
CA VAL A 663 17.65 19.51 1.80
C VAL A 663 17.29 20.99 2.08
N PRO A 664 16.47 21.33 3.08
CA PRO A 664 16.25 22.74 3.46
C PRO A 664 17.59 23.43 3.79
N PRO A 665 17.71 24.77 3.61
CA PRO A 665 19.00 25.44 3.70
C PRO A 665 19.67 25.18 5.06
N LYS A 666 20.94 24.78 5.01
CA LYS A 666 21.81 24.51 6.17
C LYS A 666 22.07 25.84 6.91
N PRO A 667 21.74 25.99 8.20
CA PRO A 667 22.26 27.10 9.02
C PRO A 667 23.76 26.89 9.22
N ASP A 668 24.55 27.96 9.17
CA ASP A 668 26.00 27.94 9.35
C ASP A 668 26.32 27.50 10.79
N CYS A 669 26.62 26.21 10.99
CA CYS A 669 26.93 25.63 12.29
C CYS A 669 28.43 25.75 12.55
N LYS A 670 28.86 26.87 13.14
CA LYS A 670 30.23 27.05 13.62
C LYS A 670 30.29 26.86 15.12
N ASP A 671 31.40 26.30 15.59
CA ASP A 671 31.71 26.26 17.01
C ASP A 671 31.83 27.71 17.51
N SER A 672 30.97 28.09 18.46
CA SER A 672 31.01 29.42 19.09
C SER A 672 31.61 29.30 20.48
N ASP A 673 32.09 30.40 21.06
CA ASP A 673 32.68 30.39 22.41
C ASP A 673 31.72 29.82 23.48
N ALA A 674 30.40 29.89 23.23
CA ALA A 674 29.37 29.27 24.06
C ALA A 674 29.46 27.73 24.08
N PHE A 675 29.80 27.07 22.96
CA PHE A 675 29.99 25.62 22.87
C PHE A 675 31.13 25.13 23.77
N ALA A 676 32.26 25.84 23.77
CA ALA A 676 33.43 25.50 24.59
C ALA A 676 33.13 25.55 26.10
N SER A 677 32.27 26.49 26.52
CA SER A 677 31.92 26.68 27.94
C SER A 677 30.97 25.61 28.51
N GLN A 678 30.06 25.06 27.70
CA GLN A 678 29.01 24.14 28.16
C GLN A 678 29.32 22.66 27.92
N CYS A 679 30.21 22.36 26.97
CA CYS A 679 30.66 21.01 26.65
C CYS A 679 32.21 20.94 26.71
N PRO A 680 32.85 21.20 27.87
CA PRO A 680 34.29 21.45 28.01
C PRO A 680 35.20 20.28 27.62
N GLN A 681 34.68 19.04 27.72
CA GLN A 681 35.38 17.83 27.26
C GLN A 681 35.51 17.71 25.73
N LEU A 682 34.79 18.54 24.97
CA LEU A 682 34.77 18.52 23.50
C LEU A 682 35.27 19.85 22.89
N ALA A 683 35.62 20.83 23.72
CA ALA A 683 36.05 22.17 23.32
C ALA A 683 37.39 22.19 22.53
N GLY A 684 38.16 21.10 22.56
CA GLY A 684 39.44 20.98 21.85
C GLY A 684 39.34 20.50 20.40
N TYR A 685 38.13 20.19 19.89
CA TYR A 685 37.93 19.68 18.54
C TYR A 685 37.29 20.76 17.65
N GLU A 686 38.11 21.40 16.82
CA GLU A 686 37.66 22.42 15.88
C GLU A 686 36.78 21.81 14.76
N GLY A 687 35.60 22.38 14.53
CA GLY A 687 34.59 21.90 13.57
C GLY A 687 33.64 20.83 14.11
N TYR A 688 33.65 20.53 15.41
CA TYR A 688 32.90 19.40 15.96
C TYR A 688 31.37 19.54 15.77
N CYS A 689 30.81 20.75 15.95
CA CYS A 689 29.38 20.96 15.73
C CYS A 689 28.98 20.82 14.26
N GLU A 690 29.89 21.11 13.32
CA GLU A 690 29.62 20.94 11.88
C GLU A 690 29.49 19.45 11.52
N TYR A 691 30.40 18.62 12.03
CA TYR A 691 30.46 17.20 11.69
C TYR A 691 29.50 16.32 12.51
N HIS A 692 29.14 16.74 13.73
CA HIS A 692 28.33 15.96 14.67
C HIS A 692 27.05 16.68 15.13
N HIS A 693 26.41 17.43 14.23
CA HIS A 693 25.23 18.27 14.52
C HIS A 693 24.05 17.52 15.18
N GLU A 694 23.69 16.32 14.73
CA GLU A 694 22.56 15.55 15.30
C GLU A 694 22.84 15.05 16.74
N TRP A 695 24.09 14.70 17.03
CA TRP A 695 24.49 14.33 18.39
C TRP A 695 24.45 15.56 19.30
N THR A 696 25.00 16.67 18.82
CA THR A 696 25.07 17.95 19.53
C THR A 696 23.67 18.48 19.87
N LYS A 697 22.74 18.44 18.91
CA LYS A 697 21.32 18.79 19.07
C LYS A 697 20.59 17.96 20.14
N LYS A 698 21.01 16.71 20.34
CA LYS A 698 20.36 15.79 21.27
C LYS A 698 20.89 15.88 22.70
N TYR A 699 22.13 16.31 22.89
CA TYR A 699 22.83 16.16 24.17
C TYR A 699 23.50 17.43 24.72
N CYS A 700 23.67 18.51 23.96
CA CYS A 700 24.21 19.79 24.46
C CYS A 700 23.07 20.83 24.46
N ALA A 701 22.69 21.32 25.64
CA ALA A 701 21.37 21.95 25.89
C ALA A 701 21.18 23.35 25.28
N MET A 702 22.25 24.01 24.82
CA MET A 702 22.20 25.19 23.95
C MET A 702 23.51 25.25 23.15
N SER A 703 23.50 24.85 21.88
CA SER A 703 24.70 24.97 21.04
C SER A 703 24.35 25.21 19.57
N CYS A 704 25.07 26.19 18.99
CA CYS A 704 25.07 26.66 17.61
C CYS A 704 23.90 27.53 17.12
N GLY A 705 23.24 28.29 18.00
CA GLY A 705 22.36 29.38 17.58
C GLY A 705 21.02 28.96 16.96
N TRP A 706 20.53 27.77 17.29
CA TRP A 706 19.20 27.30 16.87
C TRP A 706 18.15 27.67 17.93
N CYS A 707 17.45 28.80 17.74
CA CYS A 707 16.11 29.02 18.28
C CYS A 707 15.08 28.91 17.16
#